data_AF-A0A944N5I9-F1
#
_entry.id   AF-A0A944N5I9-F1
#
_cell.length_a   1.000
_cell.length_b   1.000
_cell.length_c   1.000
_cell.angle_alpha   90.00
_cell.angle_beta   90.00
_cell.angle_gamma   90.00
#
_symmetry.space_group_name_H-M   'P 1'
#
loop_
_entity.id
_entity.type
_entity.pdbx_description
1 polymer ?
#
loop_
_entity_poly.entity_id
_entity_poly.type
_entity_poly.pdbx_seq_one_letter_code
_entity_poly.pdbx_strand_id
1 'polypeptide(L)'
;MFQNIYVPVDNSPHSDAAVRLALSIGKASGAKLYGSHVYAAKLHDKRFRAMESGLPEEFQQEKELQKQRVIHDSLITKGLELITDSYLLVMAEACREAGLEFKGISLEGANWKELVRDIEEHQYELVVMGSNGMGLVADSLLGSVTERVARRIQTDLLIVKETDEDKSESDKIVVCLDGSERSFGGLKSALELAAVFNKKVEAISAFDPYFHYGMFSSLNNVLSDKARKVFKFEEQEKLHEDIIDNGLAKIYQSHLDIAVRIAEDEGIDLQTKLLDGKAWKKVLAHVKKDPPWLLVLGRTGIHSDDDMDIGGNTENILRLAPCNILMMDTEFSPPVEYLAEETIGWTVEAQSRMQNVPEMARGVAMKAIQQHAVAEGYTMITSEVVEKAIRALLPPQALAAMGIEFSETSAAKLEDHETFELSFECPSCQYVHHKKRPEKCPVCNAEGQDFRIYDSSPITNSPEQQSESSGVTETTFDGRELTWTPDAKMRLNHVPVGNNREQLRYKLEKRAHTRHQQVITEEMVSVAVEEEGLKESAAKEESITKSDEKQIVFEWTDEAFKRLARVPEGFMRDAAQTTIEEYAAEQNITRIDLEVAEGGLGRAREKMQQTMQPGNEVSIPEAKSPSQINDETGTFECQLCGYTLEGQHPQVCEVCHGSDYKKLSEAECEIASEAAFLKLKWKDEAMEKLQNVPAGFMREMTKNRIEQWARKFNKAEISLQVVEAKYSSWGDGSKGLLNQTSENAPLTWTEDAQARIQRVPDFIRPMVQLEVERNARQQGQDLVDGGMLDFIMEQWGNKQHFHRRSS
;
A
#
# COMPACT_ATOMS: atom_id res chain seq x y z
N MET A 1 34.97 -4.21 -11.24
CA MET A 1 35.27 -2.81 -10.92
C MET A 1 34.91 -1.88 -12.09
N PHE A 2 34.49 -0.65 -11.77
CA PHE A 2 33.94 0.36 -12.70
C PHE A 2 34.95 0.83 -13.76
N GLN A 3 34.52 0.89 -15.02
CA GLN A 3 35.26 1.36 -16.21
C GLN A 3 34.86 2.78 -16.65
N ASN A 4 33.59 3.17 -16.49
CA ASN A 4 33.10 4.51 -16.83
C ASN A 4 32.53 5.21 -15.59
N ILE A 5 33.23 6.23 -15.08
CA ILE A 5 32.85 6.97 -13.87
C ILE A 5 32.39 8.37 -14.24
N TYR A 6 31.16 8.72 -13.85
CA TYR A 6 30.54 10.02 -14.08
C TYR A 6 30.57 10.89 -12.82
N VAL A 7 31.00 12.14 -12.94
CA VAL A 7 31.17 13.07 -11.83
C VAL A 7 30.57 14.42 -12.18
N PRO A 8 29.36 14.75 -11.68
CA PRO A 8 28.86 16.11 -11.74
C PRO A 8 29.70 17.02 -10.83
N VAL A 9 30.16 18.14 -11.39
CA VAL A 9 31.01 19.12 -10.70
C VAL A 9 30.32 20.47 -10.58
N ASP A 10 30.46 21.13 -9.43
CA ASP A 10 29.98 22.50 -9.20
C ASP A 10 30.97 23.37 -8.39
N ASN A 11 32.19 22.86 -8.16
CA ASN A 11 33.26 23.51 -7.39
C ASN A 11 32.87 23.84 -5.93
N SER A 12 31.87 23.13 -5.39
CA SER A 12 31.59 23.10 -3.96
C SER A 12 32.53 22.13 -3.24
N PRO A 13 32.73 22.27 -1.91
CA PRO A 13 33.60 21.36 -1.15
C PRO A 13 33.26 19.88 -1.30
N HIS A 14 31.97 19.53 -1.37
CA HIS A 14 31.53 18.14 -1.57
C HIS A 14 31.75 17.67 -3.00
N SER A 15 31.59 18.56 -3.99
CA SER A 15 31.92 18.24 -5.38
C SER A 15 33.42 17.99 -5.56
N ASP A 16 34.27 18.78 -4.92
CA ASP A 16 35.72 18.60 -5.00
C ASP A 16 36.15 17.29 -4.31
N ALA A 17 35.53 16.97 -3.16
CA ALA A 17 35.71 15.69 -2.49
C ALA A 17 35.25 14.51 -3.37
N ALA A 18 34.14 14.66 -4.09
CA ALA A 18 33.66 13.68 -5.05
C ALA A 18 34.66 13.44 -6.19
N VAL A 19 35.25 14.51 -6.75
CA VAL A 19 36.31 14.40 -7.76
C VAL A 19 37.51 13.63 -7.21
N ARG A 20 37.98 13.95 -5.99
CA ARG A 20 39.12 13.24 -5.38
C ARG A 20 38.85 11.74 -5.22
N LEU A 21 37.68 11.38 -4.70
CA LEU A 21 37.32 9.97 -4.50
C LEU A 21 37.15 9.23 -5.84
N ALA A 22 36.53 9.88 -6.84
CA ALA A 22 36.42 9.33 -8.19
C ALA A 22 37.79 9.11 -8.86
N LEU A 23 38.75 10.02 -8.66
CA LEU A 23 40.12 9.85 -9.14
C LEU A 23 40.81 8.67 -8.45
N SER A 24 40.63 8.49 -7.15
CA SER A 24 41.19 7.36 -6.41
C SER A 24 40.65 6.02 -6.94
N ILE A 25 39.33 5.93 -7.16
CA ILE A 25 38.69 4.75 -7.76
C ILE A 25 39.18 4.55 -9.20
N GLY A 26 39.20 5.62 -10.01
CA GLY A 26 39.64 5.55 -11.40
C GLY A 26 41.11 5.14 -11.57
N LYS A 27 42.00 5.58 -10.68
CA LYS A 27 43.42 5.14 -10.66
C LYS A 27 43.54 3.64 -10.43
N ALA A 28 42.72 3.10 -9.54
CA ALA A 28 42.74 1.68 -9.22
C ALA A 28 42.12 0.80 -10.31
N SER A 29 41.06 1.28 -10.96
CA SER A 29 40.34 0.51 -11.98
C SER A 29 40.82 0.76 -13.41
N GLY A 30 41.58 1.84 -13.65
CA GLY A 30 41.88 2.33 -14.99
C GLY A 30 40.67 2.93 -15.70
N ALA A 31 39.66 3.40 -14.96
CA ALA A 31 38.44 3.95 -15.53
C ALA A 31 38.67 5.23 -16.34
N LYS A 32 37.79 5.44 -17.30
CA LYS A 32 37.57 6.73 -17.95
C LYS A 32 36.63 7.58 -17.10
N LEU A 33 37.03 8.82 -16.86
CA LEU A 33 36.26 9.78 -16.07
C LEU A 33 35.51 10.76 -16.98
N TYR A 34 34.27 11.03 -16.62
CA TYR A 34 33.39 11.97 -17.28
C TYR A 34 33.02 13.06 -16.28
N GLY A 35 33.50 14.28 -16.49
CA GLY A 35 33.12 15.43 -15.69
C GLY A 35 31.95 16.15 -16.33
N SER A 36 30.90 16.48 -15.59
CA SER A 36 29.77 17.24 -16.12
C SER A 36 29.42 18.45 -15.29
N HIS A 37 28.95 19.51 -15.93
CA HIS A 37 28.34 20.64 -15.23
C HIS A 37 27.14 21.15 -16.02
N VAL A 38 26.07 21.46 -15.29
CA VAL A 38 24.83 21.97 -15.87
C VAL A 38 24.70 23.46 -15.55
N TYR A 39 24.45 24.26 -16.59
CA TYR A 39 24.15 25.67 -16.46
C TYR A 39 22.77 26.01 -17.04
N ALA A 40 22.16 27.08 -16.55
CA ALA A 40 20.75 27.37 -16.75
C ALA A 40 20.51 28.73 -17.45
N ALA A 41 21.16 28.98 -18.59
CA ALA A 41 21.09 30.27 -19.29
C ALA A 41 19.63 30.66 -19.66
N LYS A 42 18.88 29.75 -20.28
CA LYS A 42 17.45 29.96 -20.63
C LYS A 42 16.53 30.26 -19.45
N LEU A 43 16.77 29.64 -18.29
CA LEU A 43 15.97 29.90 -17.08
C LEU A 43 16.22 31.32 -16.57
N HIS A 44 17.45 31.82 -16.69
CA HIS A 44 17.82 33.17 -16.33
C HIS A 44 17.17 34.22 -17.25
N ASP A 45 17.16 34.00 -18.57
CA ASP A 45 16.43 34.87 -19.53
C ASP A 45 14.94 34.96 -19.17
N LYS A 46 14.28 33.83 -18.91
CA LYS A 46 12.86 33.82 -18.53
C LYS A 46 12.58 34.65 -17.27
N ARG A 47 13.48 34.59 -16.27
CA ARG A 47 13.36 35.40 -15.04
C ARG A 47 13.62 36.88 -15.31
N PHE A 48 14.61 37.20 -16.14
CA PHE A 48 14.87 38.58 -16.56
C PHE A 48 13.64 39.21 -17.21
N ARG A 49 13.02 38.50 -18.17
CA ARG A 49 11.78 38.97 -18.83
C ARG A 49 10.63 39.20 -17.86
N ALA A 50 10.49 38.34 -16.86
CA ALA A 50 9.46 38.51 -15.82
C ALA A 50 9.69 39.73 -14.91
N MET A 51 10.92 40.26 -14.85
CA MET A 51 11.29 41.44 -14.06
C MET A 51 11.20 42.76 -14.85
N GLU A 52 10.96 42.72 -16.16
CA GLU A 52 11.00 43.92 -17.02
C GLU A 52 10.04 45.03 -16.56
N SER A 53 8.87 44.65 -16.04
CA SER A 53 7.88 45.61 -15.51
C SER A 53 8.30 46.27 -14.18
N GLY A 54 9.27 45.69 -13.48
CA GLY A 54 9.82 46.20 -12.23
C GLY A 54 11.12 47.01 -12.39
N LEU A 55 11.66 47.13 -13.61
CA LEU A 55 12.87 47.92 -13.88
C LEU A 55 12.58 49.43 -13.74
N PRO A 56 13.58 50.28 -13.45
CA PRO A 56 13.41 51.74 -13.43
C PRO A 56 12.86 52.27 -14.77
N GLU A 57 12.08 53.36 -14.73
CA GLU A 57 11.32 53.91 -15.89
C GLU A 57 12.21 54.19 -17.12
N GLU A 58 13.47 54.57 -16.89
CA GLU A 58 14.47 54.79 -17.95
C GLU A 58 14.80 53.51 -18.77
N PHE A 59 14.64 52.32 -18.18
CA PHE A 59 14.87 51.03 -18.82
C PHE A 59 13.60 50.35 -19.32
N GLN A 60 12.40 50.86 -19.00
CA GLN A 60 11.11 50.28 -19.43
C GLN A 60 10.75 50.62 -20.88
N GLN A 61 11.50 51.50 -21.53
CA GLN A 61 11.30 51.82 -22.95
C GLN A 61 11.64 50.60 -23.81
N GLU A 62 10.74 50.20 -24.72
CA GLU A 62 10.89 48.98 -25.53
C GLU A 62 12.25 48.87 -26.24
N LYS A 63 12.77 50.01 -26.72
CA LYS A 63 14.09 50.06 -27.38
C LYS A 63 15.24 49.72 -26.42
N GLU A 64 15.15 50.18 -25.17
CA GLU A 64 16.17 49.88 -24.16
C GLU A 64 15.97 48.46 -23.62
N LEU A 65 14.74 48.00 -23.36
CA LEU A 65 14.46 46.60 -23.00
C LEU A 65 15.04 45.62 -24.02
N GLN A 66 14.81 45.85 -25.31
CA GLN A 66 15.35 45.00 -26.36
C GLN A 66 16.88 44.96 -26.37
N LYS A 67 17.52 46.11 -26.13
CA LYS A 67 18.98 46.21 -26.01
C LYS A 67 19.47 45.47 -24.76
N GLN A 68 18.79 45.62 -23.62
CA GLN A 68 19.13 44.93 -22.38
C GLN A 68 18.97 43.42 -22.52
N ARG A 69 17.91 42.91 -23.17
CA ARG A 69 17.73 41.47 -23.49
C ARG A 69 18.92 40.91 -24.25
N VAL A 70 19.31 41.55 -25.37
CA VAL A 70 20.42 41.08 -26.21
C VAL A 70 21.76 41.08 -25.45
N ILE A 71 22.02 42.15 -24.69
CA ILE A 71 23.25 42.27 -23.90
C ILE A 71 23.26 41.21 -22.78
N HIS A 72 22.15 41.06 -22.05
CA HIS A 72 22.03 40.13 -20.95
C HIS A 72 22.12 38.69 -21.42
N ASP A 73 21.38 38.29 -22.46
CA ASP A 73 21.44 36.94 -23.04
C ASP A 73 22.87 36.59 -23.46
N SER A 74 23.56 37.51 -24.16
CA SER A 74 24.92 37.27 -24.62
C SER A 74 25.93 37.20 -23.47
N LEU A 75 25.83 38.09 -22.47
CA LEU A 75 26.78 38.14 -21.36
C LEU A 75 26.59 36.99 -20.40
N ILE A 76 25.34 36.64 -20.08
CA ILE A 76 25.02 35.56 -19.16
C ILE A 76 25.32 34.21 -19.78
N THR A 77 24.91 33.97 -21.03
CA THR A 77 25.19 32.68 -21.69
C THR A 77 26.69 32.45 -21.77
N LYS A 78 27.44 33.42 -22.28
CA LYS A 78 28.90 33.32 -22.37
C LYS A 78 29.58 33.25 -21.00
N GLY A 79 29.07 33.98 -20.02
CA GLY A 79 29.57 33.94 -18.65
C GLY A 79 29.38 32.56 -18.00
N LEU A 80 28.19 31.97 -18.14
CA LEU A 80 27.87 30.65 -17.61
C LEU A 80 28.63 29.52 -18.34
N GLU A 81 28.84 29.64 -19.65
CA GLU A 81 29.71 28.75 -20.42
C GLU A 81 31.15 28.81 -19.91
N LEU A 82 31.71 30.01 -19.72
CA LEU A 82 33.07 30.18 -19.20
C LEU A 82 33.24 29.62 -17.77
N ILE A 83 32.23 29.80 -16.91
CA ILE A 83 32.24 29.20 -15.56
C ILE A 83 32.21 27.68 -15.66
N THR A 84 31.36 27.13 -16.53
CA THR A 84 31.26 25.68 -16.80
C THR A 84 32.60 25.11 -17.26
N ASP A 85 33.23 25.74 -18.25
CA ASP A 85 34.54 25.34 -18.75
C ASP A 85 35.60 25.39 -17.65
N SER A 86 35.53 26.40 -16.77
CA SER A 86 36.46 26.55 -15.65
C SER A 86 36.34 25.41 -14.64
N TYR A 87 35.11 25.01 -14.27
CA TYR A 87 34.88 23.89 -13.35
C TYR A 87 35.34 22.56 -13.95
N LEU A 88 35.04 22.32 -15.23
CA LEU A 88 35.49 21.11 -15.93
C LEU A 88 37.02 21.05 -16.08
N LEU A 89 37.68 22.19 -16.24
CA LEU A 89 39.13 22.27 -16.37
C LEU A 89 39.86 21.84 -15.10
N VAL A 90 39.31 22.15 -13.91
CA VAL A 90 39.89 21.71 -12.62
C VAL A 90 39.94 20.18 -12.56
N MET A 91 38.83 19.51 -12.90
CA MET A 91 38.79 18.04 -12.93
C MET A 91 39.65 17.47 -14.07
N ALA A 92 39.68 18.11 -15.23
CA ALA A 92 40.51 17.69 -16.37
C ALA A 92 42.00 17.69 -16.02
N GLU A 93 42.46 18.72 -15.29
CA GLU A 93 43.83 18.81 -14.79
C GLU A 93 44.14 17.66 -13.82
N ALA A 94 43.26 17.45 -12.84
CA ALA A 94 43.45 16.39 -11.85
C ALA A 94 43.45 14.98 -12.49
N CYS A 95 42.64 14.75 -13.53
CA CYS A 95 42.68 13.51 -14.31
C CYS A 95 43.98 13.37 -15.09
N ARG A 96 44.48 14.46 -15.68
CA ARG A 96 45.75 14.47 -16.43
C ARG A 96 46.94 14.16 -15.52
N GLU A 97 47.00 14.77 -14.35
CA GLU A 97 48.02 14.49 -13.33
C GLU A 97 47.93 13.05 -12.83
N ALA A 98 46.72 12.49 -12.75
CA ALA A 98 46.47 11.10 -12.41
C ALA A 98 46.76 10.10 -13.55
N GLY A 99 46.99 10.56 -14.77
CA GLY A 99 47.17 9.70 -15.95
C GLY A 99 45.90 9.01 -16.43
N LEU A 100 44.72 9.58 -16.15
CA LEU A 100 43.41 9.03 -16.48
C LEU A 100 42.80 9.70 -17.72
N GLU A 101 42.03 8.94 -18.51
CA GLU A 101 41.27 9.50 -19.62
C GLU A 101 40.09 10.33 -19.09
N PHE A 102 39.93 11.55 -19.63
CA PHE A 102 38.89 12.48 -19.20
C PHE A 102 38.05 13.00 -20.37
N LYS A 103 36.74 13.11 -20.15
CA LYS A 103 35.81 13.81 -21.05
C LYS A 103 34.97 14.81 -20.25
N GLY A 104 35.07 16.10 -20.61
CA GLY A 104 34.20 17.15 -20.07
C GLY A 104 32.88 17.25 -20.83
N ILE A 105 31.77 17.44 -20.10
CA ILE A 105 30.41 17.51 -20.63
C ILE A 105 29.75 18.79 -20.10
N SER A 106 29.40 19.69 -21.01
CA SER A 106 28.69 20.93 -20.71
C SER A 106 27.22 20.79 -21.10
N LEU A 107 26.31 20.98 -20.15
CA LEU A 107 24.88 20.76 -20.32
C LEU A 107 24.09 22.05 -20.05
N GLU A 108 23.19 22.42 -20.96
CA GLU A 108 22.30 23.58 -20.78
C GLU A 108 20.90 23.12 -20.37
N GLY A 109 20.43 23.55 -19.19
CA GLY A 109 19.06 23.29 -18.76
C GLY A 109 18.85 23.35 -17.25
N ALA A 110 17.90 22.56 -16.75
CA ALA A 110 17.63 22.46 -15.32
C ALA A 110 18.50 21.35 -14.71
N ASN A 111 19.44 21.70 -13.82
CA ASN A 111 20.45 20.82 -13.22
C ASN A 111 20.10 19.33 -13.18
N TRP A 112 19.27 18.91 -12.22
CA TRP A 112 18.95 17.48 -12.02
C TRP A 112 18.33 16.81 -13.26
N LYS A 113 17.58 17.54 -14.10
CA LYS A 113 16.94 16.96 -15.30
C LYS A 113 17.98 16.60 -16.35
N GLU A 114 18.90 17.53 -16.61
CA GLU A 114 19.96 17.32 -17.60
C GLU A 114 20.95 16.25 -17.11
N LEU A 115 21.27 16.24 -15.81
CA LEU A 115 22.11 15.19 -15.22
C LEU A 115 21.45 13.81 -15.36
N VAL A 116 20.18 13.66 -14.95
CA VAL A 116 19.47 12.37 -15.09
C VAL A 116 19.41 11.96 -16.55
N ARG A 117 19.05 12.87 -17.47
CA ARG A 117 19.00 12.56 -18.90
C ARG A 117 20.35 12.07 -19.42
N ASP A 118 21.42 12.80 -19.15
CA ASP A 118 22.75 12.44 -19.62
C ASP A 118 23.26 11.12 -19.01
N ILE A 119 22.96 10.86 -17.74
CA ILE A 119 23.31 9.61 -17.05
C ILE A 119 22.59 8.41 -17.70
N GLU A 120 21.28 8.52 -17.92
CA GLU A 120 20.47 7.43 -18.46
C GLU A 120 20.68 7.20 -19.98
N GLU A 121 21.03 8.24 -20.74
CA GLU A 121 21.31 8.13 -22.18
C GLU A 121 22.67 7.49 -22.48
N HIS A 122 23.55 7.37 -21.48
CA HIS A 122 24.90 6.85 -21.64
C HIS A 122 25.16 5.66 -20.71
N GLN A 123 26.24 4.92 -20.98
CA GLN A 123 26.57 3.70 -20.26
C GLN A 123 27.63 3.98 -19.18
N TYR A 124 27.26 4.79 -18.18
CA TYR A 124 28.07 4.97 -16.98
C TYR A 124 27.78 3.83 -15.99
N GLU A 125 28.81 3.38 -15.28
CA GLU A 125 28.66 2.29 -14.30
C GLU A 125 28.68 2.82 -12.86
N LEU A 126 29.26 3.99 -12.64
CA LEU A 126 29.28 4.66 -11.34
C LEU A 126 29.10 6.16 -11.51
N VAL A 127 28.15 6.73 -10.77
CA VAL A 127 28.02 8.17 -10.58
C VAL A 127 28.61 8.53 -9.23
N VAL A 128 29.55 9.48 -9.17
CA VAL A 128 30.13 9.98 -7.93
C VAL A 128 29.77 11.45 -7.77
N MET A 129 28.99 11.79 -6.74
CA MET A 129 28.57 13.17 -6.52
C MET A 129 28.73 13.63 -5.08
N GLY A 130 28.91 14.93 -4.91
CA GLY A 130 28.83 15.57 -3.59
C GLY A 130 27.41 15.48 -3.01
N SER A 131 27.32 15.42 -1.69
CA SER A 131 26.03 15.41 -1.00
C SER A 131 25.28 16.74 -1.10
N ASN A 132 26.00 17.86 -1.14
CA ASN A 132 25.46 19.20 -1.17
C ASN A 132 26.27 20.07 -2.12
N GLY A 133 25.60 20.94 -2.88
CA GLY A 133 26.26 21.90 -3.76
C GLY A 133 26.51 23.26 -3.11
N MET A 134 26.84 24.26 -3.93
CA MET A 134 27.13 25.65 -3.47
C MET A 134 26.01 26.34 -2.67
N GLY A 135 24.76 25.89 -2.79
CA GLY A 135 23.59 26.45 -2.09
C GLY A 135 23.35 25.89 -0.69
N LEU A 136 24.35 25.30 -0.04
CA LEU A 136 24.23 24.67 1.27
C LEU A 136 23.79 25.69 2.35
N VAL A 137 22.73 25.35 3.08
CA VAL A 137 22.29 26.07 4.30
C VAL A 137 22.43 25.17 5.53
N ALA A 138 22.56 25.77 6.72
CA ALA A 138 22.98 25.10 7.95
C ALA A 138 22.22 23.80 8.31
N ASP A 139 20.93 23.70 7.96
CA ASP A 139 20.09 22.54 8.28
C ASP A 139 19.84 21.58 7.09
N SER A 140 20.59 21.73 5.99
CA SER A 140 20.42 20.88 4.81
C SER A 140 21.02 19.48 5.03
N LEU A 141 20.17 18.46 5.11
CA LEU A 141 20.60 17.06 5.24
C LEU A 141 21.21 16.49 3.95
N LEU A 142 20.61 16.82 2.80
CA LEU A 142 21.04 16.38 1.46
C LEU A 142 20.66 17.45 0.43
N GLY A 143 21.50 17.65 -0.58
CA GLY A 143 21.27 18.60 -1.65
C GLY A 143 20.08 18.22 -2.52
N SER A 144 19.28 19.22 -2.93
CA SER A 144 18.06 18.98 -3.73
C SER A 144 18.34 18.38 -5.12
N VAL A 145 19.50 18.68 -5.71
CA VAL A 145 19.94 18.07 -6.98
C VAL A 145 20.30 16.62 -6.74
N THR A 146 21.18 16.36 -5.76
CA THR A 146 21.60 15.01 -5.35
C THR A 146 20.42 14.10 -5.04
N GLU A 147 19.45 14.57 -4.26
CA GLU A 147 18.24 13.80 -3.92
C GLU A 147 17.40 13.45 -5.16
N ARG A 148 17.22 14.42 -6.08
CA ARG A 148 16.42 14.20 -7.30
C ARG A 148 17.09 13.26 -8.27
N VAL A 149 18.43 13.32 -8.37
CA VAL A 149 19.23 12.40 -9.19
C VAL A 149 19.20 11.00 -8.57
N ALA A 150 19.44 10.88 -7.26
CA ALA A 150 19.41 9.60 -6.54
C ALA A 150 18.10 8.85 -6.75
N ARG A 151 16.95 9.53 -6.76
CA ARG A 151 15.63 8.93 -7.01
C ARG A 151 15.33 8.57 -8.47
N ARG A 152 16.18 8.90 -9.44
CA ARG A 152 15.79 8.83 -10.87
C ARG A 152 16.78 8.12 -11.78
N ILE A 153 18.03 7.98 -11.37
CA ILE A 153 19.00 7.20 -12.13
C ILE A 153 18.90 5.73 -11.78
N GLN A 154 19.25 4.83 -12.70
CA GLN A 154 19.39 3.38 -12.51
C GLN A 154 20.88 2.94 -12.55
N THR A 155 21.76 3.85 -12.16
CA THR A 155 23.21 3.60 -12.04
C THR A 155 23.61 3.55 -10.56
N ASP A 156 24.69 2.82 -10.25
CA ASP A 156 25.32 2.88 -8.93
C ASP A 156 25.72 4.32 -8.60
N LEU A 157 25.41 4.76 -7.38
CA LEU A 157 25.58 6.14 -6.95
C LEU A 157 26.40 6.22 -5.66
N LEU A 158 27.59 6.81 -5.75
CA LEU A 158 28.42 7.19 -4.62
C LEU A 158 28.16 8.64 -4.23
N ILE A 159 27.56 8.84 -3.06
CA ILE A 159 27.37 10.16 -2.46
C ILE A 159 28.50 10.43 -1.47
N VAL A 160 29.25 11.49 -1.74
CA VAL A 160 30.38 11.94 -0.93
C VAL A 160 29.92 13.03 0.04
N LYS A 161 29.98 12.69 1.33
CA LYS A 161 29.59 13.56 2.44
C LYS A 161 30.79 14.14 3.17
N GLU A 162 31.88 13.37 3.25
CA GLU A 162 33.09 13.82 3.93
C GLU A 162 33.87 14.79 3.04
N THR A 163 34.24 15.94 3.61
CA THR A 163 34.98 17.00 2.90
C THR A 163 36.31 17.32 3.56
N ASP A 164 36.48 16.90 4.82
CA ASP A 164 37.67 17.16 5.61
C ASP A 164 38.79 16.19 5.19
N GLU A 165 39.85 16.74 4.59
CA GLU A 165 41.03 15.98 4.18
C GLU A 165 41.97 15.66 5.36
N ASP A 166 41.90 16.44 6.45
CA ASP A 166 42.77 16.26 7.61
C ASP A 166 42.23 15.20 8.57
N LYS A 167 40.97 14.80 8.39
CA LYS A 167 40.34 13.75 9.18
C LYS A 167 40.92 12.39 8.79
N SER A 168 41.42 11.67 9.80
CA SER A 168 41.86 10.29 9.62
C SER A 168 40.72 9.46 9.02
N GLU A 169 40.97 8.89 7.84
CA GLU A 169 40.01 7.98 7.22
C GLU A 169 39.82 6.72 8.08
N SER A 170 38.57 6.26 8.13
CA SER A 170 38.27 4.95 8.69
C SER A 170 38.88 3.84 7.81
N ASP A 171 39.23 2.72 8.44
CA ASP A 171 39.72 1.52 7.75
C ASP A 171 38.58 0.56 7.37
N LYS A 172 37.32 0.94 7.64
CA LYS A 172 36.16 0.05 7.53
C LYS A 172 35.20 0.45 6.41
N ILE A 173 34.76 -0.53 5.63
CA ILE A 173 33.59 -0.49 4.75
C ILE A 173 32.47 -1.29 5.44
N VAL A 174 31.29 -0.71 5.54
CA VAL A 174 30.11 -1.41 6.06
C VAL A 174 29.16 -1.69 4.92
N VAL A 175 28.70 -2.94 4.76
CA VAL A 175 27.70 -3.32 3.76
C VAL A 175 26.42 -3.78 4.44
N CYS A 176 25.28 -3.24 4.00
CA CYS A 176 23.95 -3.63 4.48
C CYS A 176 23.38 -4.75 3.61
N LEU A 177 23.04 -5.87 4.23
CA LEU A 177 22.47 -7.05 3.57
C LEU A 177 21.04 -7.32 4.04
N ASP A 178 20.14 -7.49 3.08
CA ASP A 178 18.74 -7.84 3.31
C ASP A 178 18.27 -9.04 2.47
N GLY A 179 19.20 -9.68 1.76
CA GLY A 179 18.94 -10.84 0.89
C GLY A 179 18.55 -10.48 -0.54
N SER A 180 18.36 -9.20 -0.87
CA SER A 180 18.12 -8.77 -2.25
C SER A 180 19.38 -8.85 -3.11
N GLU A 181 19.20 -9.01 -4.43
CA GLU A 181 20.31 -9.07 -5.38
C GLU A 181 21.14 -7.79 -5.39
N ARG A 182 20.50 -6.61 -5.22
CA ARG A 182 21.21 -5.33 -5.08
C ARG A 182 22.07 -5.28 -3.81
N SER A 183 21.61 -5.89 -2.70
CA SER A 183 22.41 -5.94 -1.47
C SER A 183 23.67 -6.80 -1.63
N PHE A 184 23.57 -7.94 -2.33
CA PHE A 184 24.72 -8.78 -2.66
C PHE A 184 25.61 -8.16 -3.75
N GLY A 185 25.06 -7.39 -4.69
CA GLY A 185 25.85 -6.57 -5.62
C GLY A 185 26.68 -5.52 -4.87
N GLY A 186 26.12 -4.96 -3.80
CA GLY A 186 26.85 -4.12 -2.85
C GLY A 186 27.96 -4.85 -2.11
N LEU A 187 27.75 -6.11 -1.70
CA LEU A 187 28.81 -6.92 -1.10
C LEU A 187 29.99 -7.10 -2.06
N LYS A 188 29.73 -7.51 -3.31
CA LYS A 188 30.79 -7.68 -4.32
C LYS A 188 31.57 -6.39 -4.54
N SER A 189 30.88 -5.27 -4.70
CA SER A 189 31.52 -3.95 -4.86
C SER A 189 32.32 -3.54 -3.63
N ALA A 190 31.81 -3.81 -2.42
CA ALA A 190 32.51 -3.54 -1.17
C ALA A 190 33.80 -4.36 -1.03
N LEU A 191 33.77 -5.65 -1.40
CA LEU A 191 34.92 -6.54 -1.38
C LEU A 191 36.00 -6.11 -2.39
N GLU A 192 35.60 -5.78 -3.62
CA GLU A 192 36.51 -5.25 -4.64
C GLU A 192 37.18 -3.94 -4.19
N LEU A 193 36.40 -3.00 -3.64
CA LEU A 193 36.93 -1.74 -3.11
C LEU A 193 37.84 -1.97 -1.90
N ALA A 194 37.49 -2.91 -1.02
CA ALA A 194 38.30 -3.26 0.14
C ALA A 194 39.67 -3.82 -0.27
N ALA A 195 39.71 -4.71 -1.26
CA ALA A 195 40.96 -5.26 -1.79
C ALA A 195 41.87 -4.18 -2.38
N VAL A 196 41.29 -3.21 -3.10
CA VAL A 196 42.04 -2.11 -3.73
C VAL A 196 42.55 -1.10 -2.72
N PHE A 197 41.70 -0.67 -1.79
CA PHE A 197 42.00 0.39 -0.84
C PHE A 197 42.54 -0.13 0.50
N ASN A 198 42.79 -1.44 0.60
CA ASN A 198 43.23 -2.13 1.81
C ASN A 198 42.35 -1.77 3.03
N LYS A 199 41.04 -1.86 2.84
CA LYS A 199 40.02 -1.62 3.89
C LYS A 199 39.49 -2.97 4.39
N LYS A 200 38.91 -2.98 5.59
CA LYS A 200 38.19 -4.13 6.16
C LYS A 200 36.71 -4.02 5.81
N VAL A 201 36.04 -5.15 5.62
CA VAL A 201 34.60 -5.18 5.35
C VAL A 201 33.85 -5.74 6.56
N GLU A 202 32.78 -5.04 6.97
CA GLU A 202 31.80 -5.50 7.94
C GLU A 202 30.43 -5.59 7.25
N ALA A 203 29.85 -6.78 7.19
CA ALA A 203 28.49 -6.99 6.73
C ALA A 203 27.51 -6.91 7.90
N ILE A 204 26.49 -6.08 7.75
CA ILE A 204 25.42 -5.93 8.74
C ILE A 204 24.07 -6.26 8.12
N SER A 205 23.22 -6.91 8.91
CA SER A 205 21.86 -7.23 8.51
C SER A 205 20.92 -6.87 9.66
N ALA A 206 19.73 -6.34 9.36
CA ALA A 206 18.83 -5.83 10.39
C ALA A 206 17.39 -6.31 10.18
N PHE A 207 16.82 -6.94 11.20
CA PHE A 207 15.44 -7.43 11.20
C PHE A 207 14.63 -6.72 12.28
N ASP A 208 13.32 -6.54 12.06
CA ASP A 208 12.45 -5.78 12.98
C ASP A 208 11.44 -6.71 13.66
N PRO A 209 11.75 -7.26 14.86
CA PRO A 209 10.78 -8.09 15.59
C PRO A 209 9.60 -7.25 16.09
N TYR A 210 9.82 -5.94 16.32
CA TYR A 210 8.86 -5.07 17.00
C TYR A 210 7.65 -4.65 16.16
N PHE A 211 7.70 -4.84 14.84
CA PHE A 211 6.60 -4.44 13.96
C PHE A 211 5.26 -5.10 14.34
N HIS A 212 5.31 -6.38 14.68
CA HIS A 212 4.12 -7.14 15.02
C HIS A 212 3.53 -6.68 16.36
N TYR A 213 4.35 -6.38 17.38
CA TYR A 213 3.90 -5.84 18.66
C TYR A 213 3.18 -4.49 18.51
N GLY A 214 3.70 -3.58 17.68
CA GLY A 214 3.06 -2.30 17.39
C GLY A 214 1.69 -2.46 16.71
N MET A 215 1.59 -3.41 15.77
CA MET A 215 0.33 -3.74 15.10
C MET A 215 -0.67 -4.40 16.06
N PHE A 216 -0.25 -5.39 16.85
CA PHE A 216 -1.12 -6.11 17.79
C PHE A 216 -1.61 -5.20 18.91
N SER A 217 -0.76 -4.33 19.46
CA SER A 217 -1.17 -3.33 20.45
C SER A 217 -2.21 -2.36 19.89
N SER A 218 -2.07 -1.94 18.63
CA SER A 218 -3.06 -1.09 17.96
C SER A 218 -4.38 -1.82 17.72
N LEU A 219 -4.34 -3.08 17.29
CA LEU A 219 -5.52 -3.92 17.07
C LEU A 219 -6.27 -4.22 18.37
N ASN A 220 -5.54 -4.48 19.45
CA ASN A 220 -6.11 -4.66 20.78
C ASN A 220 -6.97 -3.46 21.16
N ASN A 221 -6.54 -2.23 20.88
CA ASN A 221 -7.28 -1.03 21.25
C ASN A 221 -8.57 -0.80 20.43
N VAL A 222 -8.71 -1.44 19.26
CA VAL A 222 -9.87 -1.27 18.36
C VAL A 222 -10.88 -2.41 18.49
N LEU A 223 -10.43 -3.61 18.87
CA LEU A 223 -11.28 -4.80 18.92
C LEU A 223 -12.15 -4.84 20.18
N SER A 224 -13.41 -5.26 20.01
CA SER A 224 -14.35 -5.51 21.11
C SER A 224 -13.88 -6.67 22.01
N ASP A 225 -14.34 -6.70 23.26
CA ASP A 225 -13.96 -7.75 24.22
C ASP A 225 -14.31 -9.17 23.76
N LYS A 226 -15.36 -9.32 22.94
CA LYS A 226 -15.71 -10.60 22.31
C LYS A 226 -14.71 -10.98 21.21
N ALA A 227 -14.30 -10.02 20.37
CA ALA A 227 -13.31 -10.26 19.32
C ALA A 227 -11.92 -10.55 19.90
N ARG A 228 -11.51 -9.89 20.99
CA ARG A 228 -10.23 -10.16 21.68
C ARG A 228 -10.13 -11.59 22.22
N LYS A 229 -11.22 -12.12 22.78
CA LYS A 229 -11.27 -13.50 23.28
C LYS A 229 -11.18 -14.55 22.17
N VAL A 230 -11.70 -14.25 20.98
CA VAL A 230 -11.60 -15.14 19.81
C VAL A 230 -10.19 -15.10 19.22
N PHE A 231 -9.54 -13.93 19.21
CA PHE A 231 -8.22 -13.75 18.61
C PHE A 231 -7.05 -14.31 19.45
N LYS A 232 -7.29 -14.64 20.74
CA LYS A 232 -6.29 -15.22 21.65
C LYS A 232 -4.91 -14.53 21.57
N PHE A 233 -4.90 -13.21 21.76
CA PHE A 233 -3.70 -12.38 21.55
C PHE A 233 -2.47 -12.83 22.34
N GLU A 234 -2.61 -13.26 23.59
CA GLU A 234 -1.48 -13.77 24.40
C GLU A 234 -0.84 -15.04 23.79
N GLU A 235 -1.64 -15.95 23.23
CA GLU A 235 -1.12 -17.15 22.55
C GLU A 235 -0.47 -16.78 21.21
N GLN A 236 -1.01 -15.82 20.48
CA GLN A 236 -0.40 -15.33 19.24
C GLN A 236 0.89 -14.56 19.50
N GLU A 237 0.92 -13.65 20.46
CA GLU A 237 2.10 -12.85 20.82
C GLU A 237 3.26 -13.77 21.23
N LYS A 238 2.97 -14.81 22.03
CA LYS A 238 3.96 -15.83 22.39
C LYS A 238 4.44 -16.67 21.21
N LEU A 239 3.56 -17.03 20.27
CA LEU A 239 3.96 -17.70 19.03
C LEU A 239 4.89 -16.82 18.16
N HIS A 240 4.64 -15.50 18.14
CA HIS A 240 5.46 -14.56 17.40
C HIS A 240 6.84 -14.37 18.04
N GLU A 241 6.90 -14.23 19.36
CA GLU A 241 8.15 -14.21 20.14
C GLU A 241 8.99 -15.49 19.92
N ASP A 242 8.37 -16.66 20.11
CA ASP A 242 9.12 -17.93 20.15
C ASP A 242 9.50 -18.44 18.75
N ILE A 243 8.67 -18.19 17.72
CA ILE A 243 8.84 -18.79 16.39
C ILE A 243 9.19 -17.76 15.31
N ILE A 244 8.55 -16.60 15.32
CA ILE A 244 8.68 -15.63 14.21
C ILE A 244 9.92 -14.77 14.38
N ASP A 245 10.20 -14.25 15.56
CA ASP A 245 11.40 -13.43 15.80
C ASP A 245 12.67 -14.28 15.61
N ASN A 246 12.68 -15.51 16.12
CA ASN A 246 13.76 -16.47 15.90
C ASN A 246 13.87 -16.92 14.42
N GLY A 247 12.72 -17.07 13.74
CA GLY A 247 12.67 -17.40 12.32
C GLY A 247 13.24 -16.29 11.43
N LEU A 248 12.83 -15.04 11.67
CA LEU A 248 13.33 -13.86 10.98
C LEU A 248 14.82 -13.65 11.24
N ALA A 249 15.24 -13.74 12.51
CA ALA A 249 16.66 -13.66 12.86
C ALA A 249 17.48 -14.70 12.08
N LYS A 250 16.97 -15.94 11.95
CA LYS A 250 17.64 -17.00 11.19
C LYS A 250 17.72 -16.69 9.69
N ILE A 251 16.68 -16.12 9.09
CA ILE A 251 16.69 -15.72 7.67
C ILE A 251 17.76 -14.65 7.44
N TYR A 252 17.76 -13.59 8.23
CA TYR A 252 18.74 -12.50 8.08
C TYR A 252 20.17 -12.96 8.41
N GLN A 253 20.33 -13.89 9.36
CA GLN A 253 21.60 -14.55 9.61
C GLN A 253 22.07 -15.36 8.39
N SER A 254 21.19 -16.10 7.72
CA SER A 254 21.56 -16.85 6.50
C SER A 254 22.12 -15.95 5.39
N HIS A 255 21.62 -14.72 5.25
CA HIS A 255 22.17 -13.75 4.30
C HIS A 255 23.61 -13.34 4.65
N LEU A 256 23.91 -13.19 5.95
CA LEU A 256 25.26 -12.93 6.43
C LEU A 256 26.17 -14.15 6.20
N ASP A 257 25.67 -15.36 6.43
CA ASP A 257 26.44 -16.60 6.25
C ASP A 257 26.79 -16.82 4.77
N ILE A 258 25.85 -16.57 3.85
CA ILE A 258 26.10 -16.55 2.40
C ILE A 258 27.17 -15.50 2.05
N ALA A 259 27.11 -14.32 2.66
CA ALA A 259 28.09 -13.27 2.41
C ALA A 259 29.50 -13.67 2.87
N VAL A 260 29.63 -14.39 3.98
CA VAL A 260 30.91 -14.94 4.45
C VAL A 260 31.47 -15.89 3.41
N ARG A 261 30.66 -16.80 2.83
CA ARG A 261 31.11 -17.69 1.76
C ARG A 261 31.62 -16.95 0.53
N ILE A 262 30.88 -15.92 0.09
CA ILE A 262 31.29 -15.09 -1.04
C ILE A 262 32.64 -14.39 -0.75
N ALA A 263 32.84 -13.91 0.47
CA ALA A 263 34.10 -13.27 0.87
C ALA A 263 35.26 -14.28 1.02
N GLU A 264 34.99 -15.49 1.51
CA GLU A 264 35.97 -16.60 1.59
C GLU A 264 36.52 -16.95 0.20
N ASP A 265 35.66 -17.00 -0.82
CA ASP A 265 36.06 -17.26 -2.21
C ASP A 265 37.00 -16.17 -2.77
N GLU A 266 36.84 -14.93 -2.28
CA GLU A 266 37.70 -13.79 -2.63
C GLU A 266 38.92 -13.66 -1.71
N GLY A 267 39.06 -14.53 -0.70
CA GLY A 267 40.16 -14.51 0.26
C GLY A 267 40.12 -13.32 1.24
N ILE A 268 38.94 -12.75 1.49
CA ILE A 268 38.74 -11.61 2.38
C ILE A 268 38.03 -12.08 3.66
N ASP A 269 38.58 -11.71 4.82
CA ASP A 269 37.95 -11.94 6.11
C ASP A 269 36.78 -10.95 6.30
N LEU A 270 35.55 -11.48 6.39
CA LEU A 270 34.33 -10.68 6.52
C LEU A 270 33.79 -10.76 7.95
N GLN A 271 33.75 -9.61 8.62
CA GLN A 271 33.06 -9.51 9.91
C GLN A 271 31.56 -9.39 9.68
N THR A 272 30.74 -10.12 10.44
CA THR A 272 29.28 -10.05 10.32
C THR A 272 28.63 -9.61 11.62
N LYS A 273 27.50 -8.90 11.51
CA LYS A 273 26.71 -8.48 12.66
C LYS A 273 25.22 -8.41 12.34
N LEU A 274 24.44 -9.20 13.07
CA LEU A 274 22.98 -9.13 13.05
C LEU A 274 22.49 -8.05 14.03
N LEU A 275 21.57 -7.21 13.56
CA LEU A 275 20.99 -6.10 14.31
C LEU A 275 19.50 -6.33 14.52
N ASP A 276 19.05 -6.18 15.75
CA ASP A 276 17.63 -6.23 16.13
C ASP A 276 17.03 -4.82 16.13
N GLY A 277 15.99 -4.62 15.32
CA GLY A 277 15.07 -3.48 15.30
C GLY A 277 14.95 -2.85 13.91
N LYS A 278 14.19 -1.75 13.82
CA LYS A 278 13.95 -1.06 12.55
C LYS A 278 15.26 -0.77 11.78
N ALA A 279 15.38 -1.36 10.60
CA ALA A 279 16.63 -1.45 9.84
C ALA A 279 17.39 -0.12 9.72
N TRP A 280 16.79 0.93 9.14
CA TRP A 280 17.47 2.21 8.96
C TRP A 280 17.92 2.86 10.28
N LYS A 281 17.17 2.70 11.38
CA LYS A 281 17.52 3.26 12.69
C LYS A 281 18.74 2.54 13.28
N LYS A 282 18.77 1.21 13.18
CA LYS A 282 19.85 0.37 13.73
C LYS A 282 21.13 0.50 12.92
N VAL A 283 21.02 0.51 11.59
CA VAL A 283 22.14 0.83 10.69
C VAL A 283 22.69 2.21 11.00
N LEU A 284 21.83 3.24 11.10
CA LEU A 284 22.26 4.59 11.42
C LEU A 284 22.94 4.69 12.79
N ALA A 285 22.41 3.99 13.81
CA ALA A 285 23.02 3.96 15.14
C ALA A 285 24.40 3.28 15.13
N HIS A 286 24.57 2.19 14.37
CA HIS A 286 25.84 1.48 14.21
C HIS A 286 26.88 2.40 13.53
N VAL A 287 26.51 3.01 12.42
CA VAL A 287 27.36 3.91 11.62
C VAL A 287 27.69 5.22 12.36
N LYS A 288 26.78 5.75 13.19
CA LYS A 288 27.08 6.94 14.01
C LYS A 288 28.06 6.64 15.14
N LYS A 289 28.02 5.42 15.69
CA LYS A 289 28.91 5.00 16.78
C LYS A 289 30.35 4.81 16.27
N ASP A 290 30.49 4.21 15.10
CA ASP A 290 31.76 3.94 14.45
C ASP A 290 31.66 4.27 12.95
N PRO A 291 31.88 5.55 12.56
CA PRO A 291 31.72 5.99 11.17
C PRO A 291 32.66 5.24 10.21
N PRO A 292 32.12 4.48 9.24
CA PRO A 292 32.92 3.81 8.24
C PRO A 292 33.42 4.80 7.19
N TRP A 293 34.42 4.39 6.42
CA TRP A 293 34.89 5.10 5.24
C TRP A 293 33.82 5.13 4.15
N LEU A 294 33.09 4.01 4.02
CA LEU A 294 32.01 3.84 3.08
C LEU A 294 30.91 2.96 3.67
N LEU A 295 29.66 3.40 3.54
CA LEU A 295 28.47 2.59 3.78
C LEU A 295 27.87 2.16 2.44
N VAL A 296 27.73 0.86 2.23
CA VAL A 296 27.18 0.28 0.99
C VAL A 296 25.79 -0.31 1.26
N LEU A 297 24.83 -0.01 0.39
CA LEU A 297 23.46 -0.50 0.51
C LEU A 297 22.75 -0.57 -0.85
N GLY A 298 21.79 -1.48 -1.00
CA GLY A 298 20.93 -1.53 -2.18
C GLY A 298 20.01 -0.31 -2.29
N ARG A 299 19.77 0.16 -3.51
CA ARG A 299 18.78 1.21 -3.83
C ARG A 299 17.40 0.83 -3.31
N THR A 300 17.00 -0.39 -3.65
CA THR A 300 15.79 -1.05 -3.16
C THR A 300 16.18 -2.35 -2.47
N GLY A 301 15.25 -2.92 -1.70
CA GLY A 301 15.46 -4.13 -0.92
C GLY A 301 14.50 -5.25 -1.32
N ILE A 302 14.50 -6.35 -0.58
CA ILE A 302 13.79 -7.60 -0.95
C ILE A 302 12.25 -7.46 -1.06
N HIS A 303 11.67 -6.40 -0.50
CA HIS A 303 10.24 -6.10 -0.56
C HIS A 303 9.91 -5.00 -1.60
N SER A 304 10.76 -4.82 -2.60
CA SER A 304 10.55 -3.82 -3.64
C SER A 304 9.54 -4.29 -4.68
N ASP A 305 8.74 -3.35 -5.16
CA ASP A 305 7.92 -3.50 -6.37
C ASP A 305 8.65 -2.89 -7.57
N ASP A 306 8.31 -3.33 -8.79
CA ASP A 306 8.93 -2.86 -10.05
C ASP A 306 8.81 -1.34 -10.27
N ASP A 307 7.77 -0.72 -9.71
CA ASP A 307 7.51 0.72 -9.82
C ASP A 307 8.25 1.58 -8.75
N MET A 308 9.04 0.96 -7.88
CA MET A 308 9.69 1.66 -6.77
C MET A 308 11.00 2.32 -7.19
N ASP A 309 11.11 3.63 -6.94
CA ASP A 309 12.30 4.42 -7.29
C ASP A 309 13.46 4.26 -6.29
N ILE A 310 13.13 4.24 -5.00
CA ILE A 310 14.08 4.07 -3.90
C ILE A 310 13.41 3.43 -2.68
N GLY A 311 14.14 2.56 -1.99
CA GLY A 311 13.66 1.96 -0.74
C GLY A 311 13.61 2.98 0.41
N GLY A 312 12.58 2.89 1.25
CA GLY A 312 12.42 3.80 2.39
C GLY A 312 13.57 3.73 3.42
N ASN A 313 14.20 2.56 3.59
CA ASN A 313 15.39 2.44 4.44
C ASN A 313 16.59 3.21 3.85
N THR A 314 16.83 3.00 2.55
CA THR A 314 17.88 3.65 1.77
C THR A 314 17.73 5.15 1.78
N GLU A 315 16.53 5.68 1.52
CA GLU A 315 16.28 7.12 1.55
C GLU A 315 16.59 7.76 2.92
N ASN A 316 16.15 7.14 4.01
CA ASN A 316 16.44 7.66 5.35
C ASN A 316 17.94 7.66 5.65
N ILE A 317 18.66 6.60 5.27
CA ILE A 317 20.11 6.49 5.45
C ILE A 317 20.83 7.54 4.60
N LEU A 318 20.44 7.74 3.34
CA LEU A 318 21.02 8.74 2.44
C LEU A 318 20.93 10.16 3.02
N ARG A 319 19.85 10.49 3.72
CA ARG A 319 19.71 11.80 4.38
C ARG A 319 20.53 11.91 5.67
N LEU A 320 20.52 10.86 6.50
CA LEU A 320 20.92 10.99 7.91
C LEU A 320 22.31 10.43 8.24
N ALA A 321 22.87 9.54 7.43
CA ALA A 321 24.16 8.94 7.71
C ALA A 321 25.30 9.97 7.58
N PRO A 322 26.29 9.98 8.50
CA PRO A 322 27.37 10.97 8.52
C PRO A 322 28.60 10.58 7.69
N CYS A 323 28.52 9.55 6.86
CA CYS A 323 29.63 8.99 6.08
C CYS A 323 29.31 8.98 4.58
N ASN A 324 30.30 8.64 3.75
CA ASN A 324 30.07 8.40 2.33
C ASN A 324 29.17 7.19 2.14
N ILE A 325 28.33 7.22 1.09
CA ILE A 325 27.32 6.19 0.86
C ILE A 325 27.41 5.74 -0.59
N LEU A 326 27.58 4.44 -0.81
CA LEU A 326 27.44 3.80 -2.12
C LEU A 326 26.08 3.11 -2.17
N MET A 327 25.18 3.67 -2.98
CA MET A 327 23.87 3.11 -3.27
C MET A 327 23.95 2.27 -4.54
N MET A 328 23.60 1.01 -4.43
CA MET A 328 23.75 0.01 -5.49
C MET A 328 22.46 -0.18 -6.27
N ASP A 329 22.56 -0.13 -7.59
CA ASP A 329 21.55 -0.67 -8.50
C ASP A 329 22.02 -1.96 -9.18
N THR A 330 23.34 -2.17 -9.28
CA THR A 330 23.91 -3.42 -9.79
C THR A 330 23.43 -4.63 -8.97
N GLU A 331 22.82 -5.59 -9.66
CA GLU A 331 22.30 -6.83 -9.09
C GLU A 331 23.37 -7.94 -9.17
N PHE A 332 23.47 -8.73 -8.10
CA PHE A 332 24.25 -9.96 -8.09
C PHE A 332 23.48 -11.04 -7.34
N SER A 333 23.25 -12.17 -8.00
CA SER A 333 22.63 -13.34 -7.39
C SER A 333 23.71 -14.28 -6.86
N PRO A 334 23.69 -14.65 -5.56
CA PRO A 334 24.62 -15.63 -5.02
C PRO A 334 24.55 -16.98 -5.75
N PRO A 335 25.63 -17.77 -5.77
CA PRO A 335 25.60 -19.13 -6.29
C PRO A 335 24.49 -19.96 -5.66
N VAL A 336 23.79 -20.77 -6.48
CA VAL A 336 22.67 -21.62 -6.06
C VAL A 336 23.09 -22.56 -4.94
N GLU A 337 24.33 -23.03 -4.94
CA GLU A 337 24.92 -23.85 -3.89
C GLU A 337 24.81 -23.20 -2.50
N TYR A 338 25.15 -21.92 -2.40
CA TYR A 338 25.18 -21.21 -1.12
C TYR A 338 23.78 -20.93 -0.61
N LEU A 339 22.88 -20.53 -1.52
CA LEU A 339 21.46 -20.38 -1.22
C LEU A 339 20.86 -21.69 -0.70
N ALA A 340 21.18 -22.81 -1.35
CA ALA A 340 20.61 -24.11 -1.04
C ALA A 340 21.07 -24.67 0.31
N GLU A 341 22.32 -24.42 0.68
CA GLU A 341 22.91 -24.85 1.95
C GLU A 341 22.36 -24.03 3.14
N GLU A 342 22.21 -22.72 2.98
CA GLU A 342 21.88 -21.82 4.10
C GLU A 342 20.38 -21.53 4.28
N THR A 343 19.59 -21.54 3.20
CA THR A 343 18.17 -21.13 3.28
C THR A 343 17.19 -22.28 3.36
N ILE A 344 17.54 -23.47 2.85
CA ILE A 344 16.59 -24.58 2.79
C ILE A 344 16.62 -25.42 4.07
N GLY A 345 15.48 -25.42 4.76
CA GLY A 345 15.22 -26.35 5.87
C GLY A 345 14.85 -27.76 5.38
N TRP A 346 15.22 -28.78 6.14
CA TRP A 346 14.74 -30.15 5.93
C TRP A 346 13.70 -30.52 6.98
N THR A 347 12.65 -31.24 6.58
CA THR A 347 11.79 -31.89 7.58
C THR A 347 12.51 -33.07 8.23
N VAL A 348 12.14 -33.40 9.46
CA VAL A 348 12.69 -34.56 10.19
C VAL A 348 12.52 -35.87 9.40
N GLU A 349 11.40 -36.00 8.71
CA GLU A 349 11.09 -37.16 7.86
C GLU A 349 12.02 -37.24 6.64
N ALA A 350 12.27 -36.11 5.97
CA ALA A 350 13.18 -36.04 4.84
C ALA A 350 14.63 -36.32 5.28
N GLN A 351 15.06 -35.78 6.42
CA GLN A 351 16.37 -36.08 7.00
C GLN A 351 16.53 -37.57 7.35
N SER A 352 15.49 -38.17 7.93
CA SER A 352 15.47 -39.60 8.24
C SER A 352 15.62 -40.45 6.98
N ARG A 353 14.96 -40.06 5.87
CA ARG A 353 15.14 -40.72 4.57
C ARG A 353 16.58 -40.63 4.05
N MET A 354 17.28 -39.53 4.29
CA MET A 354 18.70 -39.40 3.89
C MET A 354 19.63 -40.35 4.65
N GLN A 355 19.22 -40.90 5.80
CA GLN A 355 20.01 -41.91 6.51
C GLN A 355 20.10 -43.23 5.74
N ASN A 356 19.11 -43.52 4.88
CA ASN A 356 19.11 -44.70 4.01
C ASN A 356 20.11 -44.56 2.84
N VAL A 357 20.58 -43.35 2.55
CA VAL A 357 21.63 -43.11 1.56
C VAL A 357 22.98 -43.51 2.18
N PRO A 358 23.81 -44.29 1.46
CA PRO A 358 25.15 -44.68 1.92
C PRO A 358 25.98 -43.47 2.36
N GLU A 359 26.73 -43.62 3.45
CA GLU A 359 27.46 -42.51 4.10
C GLU A 359 28.39 -41.77 3.12
N MET A 360 29.08 -42.50 2.24
CA MET A 360 29.98 -41.93 1.24
C MET A 360 29.27 -41.07 0.17
N ALA A 361 27.97 -41.30 -0.07
CA ALA A 361 27.18 -40.58 -1.08
C ALA A 361 26.18 -39.58 -0.47
N ARG A 362 25.96 -39.63 0.85
CA ARG A 362 24.93 -38.84 1.53
C ARG A 362 25.13 -37.34 1.37
N GLY A 363 26.37 -36.85 1.53
CA GLY A 363 26.69 -35.42 1.35
C GLY A 363 26.40 -34.93 -0.07
N VAL A 364 26.80 -35.69 -1.09
CA VAL A 364 26.55 -35.37 -2.50
C VAL A 364 25.07 -35.39 -2.82
N ALA A 365 24.33 -36.39 -2.32
CA ALA A 365 22.90 -36.50 -2.53
C ALA A 365 22.12 -35.37 -1.85
N MET A 366 22.46 -35.00 -0.61
CA MET A 366 21.84 -33.87 0.09
C MET A 366 22.04 -32.56 -0.69
N LYS A 367 23.27 -32.30 -1.15
CA LYS A 367 23.58 -31.10 -1.93
C LYS A 367 22.82 -31.04 -3.25
N ALA A 368 22.74 -32.16 -3.98
CA ALA A 368 22.00 -32.21 -5.24
C ALA A 368 20.48 -32.00 -5.06
N ILE A 369 19.90 -32.56 -3.99
CA ILE A 369 18.49 -32.34 -3.65
C ILE A 369 18.25 -30.87 -3.26
N GLN A 370 19.16 -30.28 -2.48
CA GLN A 370 19.08 -28.87 -2.09
C GLN A 370 19.15 -27.94 -3.31
N GLN A 371 20.10 -28.14 -4.23
CA GLN A 371 20.20 -27.36 -5.47
C GLN A 371 18.92 -27.47 -6.31
N HIS A 372 18.39 -28.68 -6.48
CA HIS A 372 17.12 -28.88 -7.18
C HIS A 372 15.95 -28.16 -6.47
N ALA A 373 15.93 -28.22 -5.14
CA ALA A 373 14.91 -27.55 -4.34
C ALA A 373 14.95 -26.02 -4.51
N VAL A 374 16.12 -25.38 -4.53
CA VAL A 374 16.25 -23.93 -4.82
C VAL A 374 15.77 -23.62 -6.22
N ALA A 375 16.22 -24.39 -7.22
CA ALA A 375 15.89 -24.14 -8.63
C ALA A 375 14.38 -24.20 -8.89
N GLU A 376 13.66 -25.06 -8.16
CA GLU A 376 12.20 -25.20 -8.23
C GLU A 376 11.45 -24.28 -7.26
N GLY A 377 12.15 -23.45 -6.46
CA GLY A 377 11.56 -22.50 -5.52
C GLY A 377 11.01 -23.10 -4.22
N TYR A 378 11.45 -24.30 -3.84
CA TYR A 378 11.08 -24.90 -2.55
C TYR A 378 11.87 -24.28 -1.39
N THR A 379 11.17 -23.84 -0.35
CA THR A 379 11.77 -23.32 0.89
C THR A 379 12.03 -24.40 1.95
N MET A 380 11.42 -25.58 1.78
CA MET A 380 11.56 -26.70 2.70
C MET A 380 11.60 -28.03 1.94
N ILE A 381 12.65 -28.84 2.19
CA ILE A 381 12.76 -30.19 1.64
C ILE A 381 11.93 -31.13 2.48
N THR A 382 10.79 -31.53 1.92
CA THR A 382 9.92 -32.58 2.45
C THR A 382 10.27 -33.93 1.83
N SER A 383 9.74 -35.00 2.41
CA SER A 383 9.89 -36.36 1.86
C SER A 383 9.46 -36.49 0.39
N GLU A 384 8.49 -35.67 -0.03
CA GLU A 384 8.01 -35.62 -1.43
C GLU A 384 8.99 -34.89 -2.34
N VAL A 385 9.58 -33.78 -1.87
CA VAL A 385 10.60 -33.03 -2.63
C VAL A 385 11.84 -33.89 -2.83
N VAL A 386 12.28 -34.65 -1.82
CA VAL A 386 13.36 -35.63 -1.95
C VAL A 386 13.06 -36.64 -3.06
N GLU A 387 11.84 -37.17 -3.10
CA GLU A 387 11.43 -38.15 -4.11
C GLU A 387 11.39 -37.56 -5.53
N LYS A 388 10.86 -36.35 -5.68
CA LYS A 388 10.88 -35.61 -6.95
C LYS A 388 12.30 -35.33 -7.43
N ALA A 389 13.16 -34.83 -6.54
CA ALA A 389 14.56 -34.53 -6.85
C ALA A 389 15.32 -35.79 -7.28
N ILE A 390 15.17 -36.90 -6.56
CA ILE A 390 15.82 -38.17 -6.89
C ILE A 390 15.40 -38.66 -8.29
N ARG A 391 14.12 -38.51 -8.66
CA ARG A 391 13.63 -38.89 -9.99
C ARG A 391 14.11 -37.97 -11.10
N ALA A 392 14.21 -36.67 -10.83
CA ALA A 392 14.71 -35.70 -11.81
C ALA A 392 16.22 -35.84 -12.04
N LEU A 393 16.98 -36.22 -11.01
CA LEU A 393 18.45 -36.26 -11.05
C LEU A 393 19.03 -37.61 -11.49
N LEU A 394 18.32 -38.73 -11.29
CA LEU A 394 18.85 -40.08 -11.56
C LEU A 394 18.09 -40.80 -12.69
N PRO A 395 18.81 -41.40 -13.66
CA PRO A 395 18.17 -42.16 -14.73
C PRO A 395 17.52 -43.46 -14.21
N PRO A 396 16.47 -43.98 -14.89
CA PRO A 396 15.70 -45.15 -14.45
C PRO A 396 16.56 -46.40 -14.17
N GLN A 397 17.63 -46.57 -14.94
CA GLN A 397 18.57 -47.69 -14.81
C GLN A 397 19.40 -47.62 -13.52
N ALA A 398 19.74 -46.41 -13.06
CA ALA A 398 20.48 -46.21 -11.81
C ALA A 398 19.58 -46.44 -10.59
N LEU A 399 18.31 -46.03 -10.67
CA LEU A 399 17.30 -46.26 -9.64
C LEU A 399 17.03 -47.76 -9.41
N ALA A 400 16.92 -48.52 -10.50
CA ALA A 400 16.76 -49.98 -10.44
C ALA A 400 17.99 -50.70 -9.87
N ALA A 401 19.20 -50.24 -10.20
CA ALA A 401 20.45 -50.82 -9.68
C ALA A 401 20.66 -50.57 -8.17
N MET A 402 20.06 -49.51 -7.62
CA MET A 402 20.13 -49.16 -6.20
C MET A 402 19.03 -49.80 -5.35
N GLY A 403 18.12 -50.59 -5.94
CA GLY A 403 17.02 -51.25 -5.23
C GLY A 403 16.01 -50.27 -4.62
N ILE A 404 15.93 -49.05 -5.16
CA ILE A 404 15.00 -48.02 -4.72
C ILE A 404 13.67 -48.27 -5.45
N GLU A 405 12.76 -48.98 -4.78
CA GLU A 405 11.38 -49.14 -5.23
C GLU A 405 10.54 -47.93 -4.79
N PHE A 406 10.11 -47.12 -5.74
CA PHE A 406 9.09 -46.11 -5.47
C PHE A 406 7.72 -46.79 -5.43
N SER A 407 6.90 -46.46 -4.44
CA SER A 407 5.51 -46.95 -4.41
C SER A 407 4.81 -46.56 -5.73
N GLU A 408 4.06 -47.47 -6.34
CA GLU A 408 3.32 -47.18 -7.60
C GLU A 408 2.43 -45.94 -7.51
N THR A 409 2.03 -45.56 -6.29
CA THR A 409 1.31 -44.31 -5.98
C THR A 409 2.04 -43.03 -6.39
N SER A 410 3.36 -43.05 -6.50
CA SER A 410 4.14 -41.88 -6.91
C SER A 410 4.61 -41.99 -8.36
N ALA A 411 4.73 -43.18 -8.95
CA ALA A 411 5.08 -43.39 -10.37
C ALA A 411 3.99 -42.89 -11.34
N ALA A 412 2.72 -42.94 -10.96
CA ALA A 412 1.60 -42.50 -11.80
C ALA A 412 1.44 -40.97 -11.96
N LYS A 413 2.40 -40.15 -11.47
CA LYS A 413 2.33 -38.68 -11.51
C LYS A 413 3.41 -38.00 -12.36
N LEU A 414 4.27 -38.75 -13.04
CA LEU A 414 5.45 -38.19 -13.72
C LEU A 414 5.66 -38.86 -15.08
N GLU A 415 4.82 -38.48 -16.05
CA GLU A 415 5.15 -38.20 -17.47
C GLU A 415 3.83 -37.93 -18.20
N ASP A 416 3.28 -36.73 -17.93
CA ASP A 416 2.61 -35.87 -18.89
C ASP A 416 2.35 -34.55 -18.15
N HIS A 417 2.77 -33.44 -18.75
CA HIS A 417 2.31 -32.13 -18.32
C HIS A 417 0.81 -32.04 -18.62
N GLU A 418 -0.01 -32.46 -17.66
CA GLU A 418 -1.39 -32.02 -17.42
C GLU A 418 -1.86 -32.65 -16.09
N THR A 419 -1.81 -31.89 -14.99
CA THR A 419 -2.36 -32.35 -13.69
C THR A 419 -3.89 -32.36 -13.75
N PHE A 420 -4.50 -33.54 -13.96
CA PHE A 420 -5.92 -33.78 -13.67
C PHE A 420 -6.14 -33.95 -12.15
N GLU A 421 -6.91 -33.06 -11.53
CA GLU A 421 -7.32 -33.18 -10.13
C GLU A 421 -8.53 -34.12 -9.99
N LEU A 422 -8.29 -35.39 -9.58
CA LEU A 422 -9.38 -36.32 -9.28
C LEU A 422 -10.25 -35.80 -8.13
N SER A 423 -11.56 -35.78 -8.36
CA SER A 423 -12.56 -35.25 -7.45
C SER A 423 -13.50 -36.38 -7.00
N PHE A 424 -13.81 -36.46 -5.71
CA PHE A 424 -14.58 -37.57 -5.12
C PHE A 424 -15.96 -37.08 -4.69
N GLU A 425 -17.01 -37.62 -5.31
CA GLU A 425 -18.39 -37.25 -5.03
C GLU A 425 -19.00 -38.18 -3.97
N CYS A 426 -19.56 -37.58 -2.91
CA CYS A 426 -20.31 -38.30 -1.89
C CYS A 426 -21.62 -38.84 -2.49
N PRO A 427 -21.92 -40.15 -2.49
CA PRO A 427 -23.14 -40.68 -3.09
C PRO A 427 -24.42 -40.21 -2.39
N SER A 428 -24.35 -39.83 -1.11
CA SER A 428 -25.51 -39.38 -0.35
C SER A 428 -25.89 -37.91 -0.52
N CYS A 429 -24.93 -37.00 -0.74
CA CYS A 429 -25.20 -35.57 -0.81
C CYS A 429 -24.51 -34.86 -1.98
N GLN A 430 -23.81 -35.62 -2.82
CA GLN A 430 -23.10 -35.16 -4.03
C GLN A 430 -22.02 -34.10 -3.76
N TYR A 431 -21.61 -33.94 -2.50
CA TYR A 431 -20.49 -33.07 -2.15
C TYR A 431 -19.20 -33.62 -2.77
N VAL A 432 -18.58 -32.81 -3.61
CA VAL A 432 -17.37 -33.14 -4.33
C VAL A 432 -16.17 -32.70 -3.51
N HIS A 433 -15.41 -33.68 -3.02
CA HIS A 433 -14.19 -33.46 -2.29
C HIS A 433 -13.00 -33.55 -3.26
N HIS A 434 -12.29 -32.44 -3.43
CA HIS A 434 -11.14 -32.38 -4.33
C HIS A 434 -9.89 -32.98 -3.67
N LYS A 435 -8.95 -33.48 -4.48
CA LYS A 435 -7.58 -33.91 -4.11
C LYS A 435 -7.43 -35.23 -3.35
N LYS A 436 -8.23 -35.52 -2.30
CA LYS A 436 -8.15 -36.79 -1.54
C LYS A 436 -9.54 -37.28 -1.11
N ARG A 437 -9.77 -38.60 -1.10
CA ARG A 437 -11.03 -39.20 -0.64
C ARG A 437 -11.20 -39.00 0.87
N PRO A 438 -12.27 -38.33 1.34
CA PRO A 438 -12.48 -38.09 2.77
C PRO A 438 -12.99 -39.35 3.48
N GLU A 439 -12.57 -39.59 4.72
CA GLU A 439 -13.07 -40.73 5.53
C GLU A 439 -14.54 -40.58 5.94
N LYS A 440 -15.03 -39.34 6.06
CA LYS A 440 -16.45 -39.00 6.22
C LYS A 440 -16.77 -37.72 5.46
N CYS A 441 -17.98 -37.63 4.90
CA CYS A 441 -18.44 -36.43 4.23
C CYS A 441 -18.53 -35.25 5.21
N PRO A 442 -17.88 -34.09 4.97
CA PRO A 442 -17.99 -32.95 5.87
C PRO A 442 -19.38 -32.30 5.86
N VAL A 443 -20.21 -32.60 4.87
CA VAL A 443 -21.58 -32.04 4.75
C VAL A 443 -22.62 -32.96 5.39
N CYS A 444 -22.55 -34.27 5.16
CA CYS A 444 -23.58 -35.21 5.63
C CYS A 444 -23.06 -36.35 6.52
N ASN A 445 -21.78 -36.36 6.83
CA ASN A 445 -21.09 -37.32 7.70
C ASN A 445 -21.13 -38.81 7.26
N ALA A 446 -21.51 -39.09 6.00
CA ALA A 446 -21.51 -40.43 5.43
C ALA A 446 -20.10 -41.00 5.28
N GLU A 447 -19.92 -42.32 5.48
CA GLU A 447 -18.60 -42.97 5.49
C GLU A 447 -17.94 -43.02 4.10
N GLY A 448 -16.63 -42.78 4.07
CA GLY A 448 -15.84 -42.45 2.88
C GLY A 448 -15.61 -43.57 1.87
N GLN A 449 -15.95 -44.82 2.22
CA GLN A 449 -15.61 -45.99 1.40
C GLN A 449 -16.42 -46.05 0.09
N ASP A 450 -17.59 -45.42 0.04
CA ASP A 450 -18.54 -45.47 -1.10
C ASP A 450 -18.51 -44.22 -2.02
N PHE A 451 -17.54 -43.31 -1.87
CA PHE A 451 -17.44 -42.08 -2.68
C PHE A 451 -17.13 -42.38 -4.16
N ARG A 452 -17.94 -41.86 -5.09
CA ARG A 452 -17.73 -42.10 -6.54
C ARG A 452 -16.63 -41.18 -7.07
N ILE A 453 -15.80 -41.68 -7.98
CA ILE A 453 -14.75 -40.87 -8.62
C ILE A 453 -15.41 -40.08 -9.76
N TYR A 454 -15.28 -38.76 -9.70
CA TYR A 454 -15.79 -37.82 -10.70
C TYR A 454 -14.62 -37.37 -11.58
N ASP A 455 -14.67 -37.74 -12.87
CA ASP A 455 -13.69 -37.37 -13.90
C ASP A 455 -14.23 -36.15 -14.67
N SER A 456 -13.53 -35.03 -14.57
CA SER A 456 -13.88 -33.78 -15.27
C SER A 456 -12.98 -33.58 -16.48
N SER A 457 -13.12 -34.44 -17.49
CA SER A 457 -12.58 -34.19 -18.83
C SER A 457 -13.65 -33.50 -19.70
N PRO A 458 -13.30 -32.48 -20.52
CA PRO A 458 -14.28 -31.78 -21.35
C PRO A 458 -14.75 -32.69 -22.49
N ILE A 459 -16.01 -33.13 -22.40
CA ILE A 459 -16.66 -33.94 -23.44
C ILE A 459 -16.84 -33.06 -24.68
N THR A 460 -16.20 -33.49 -25.78
CA THR A 460 -16.42 -33.01 -27.14
C THR A 460 -17.90 -33.10 -27.51
N ASN A 461 -18.49 -31.98 -27.93
CA ASN A 461 -19.87 -31.89 -28.39
C ASN A 461 -20.20 -32.96 -29.42
N SER A 462 -21.22 -33.78 -29.13
CA SER A 462 -21.99 -34.54 -30.11
C SER A 462 -23.41 -33.94 -30.19
N PRO A 463 -23.91 -33.63 -31.39
CA PRO A 463 -25.16 -32.89 -31.58
C PRO A 463 -26.34 -33.86 -31.61
N GLU A 464 -26.84 -34.29 -30.45
CA GLU A 464 -28.05 -35.11 -30.36
C GLU A 464 -28.60 -35.07 -28.93
N GLN A 465 -29.35 -34.01 -28.60
CA GLN A 465 -30.47 -33.98 -27.65
C GLN A 465 -30.96 -32.54 -27.43
N GLN A 466 -31.71 -32.03 -28.41
CA GLN A 466 -32.78 -31.08 -28.14
C GLN A 466 -34.03 -31.90 -27.80
N SER A 467 -34.55 -31.75 -26.58
CA SER A 467 -35.99 -31.79 -26.34
C SER A 467 -36.35 -31.15 -24.99
N GLU A 468 -37.06 -30.02 -25.11
CA GLU A 468 -38.13 -29.55 -24.20
C GLU A 468 -37.76 -29.19 -22.75
N SER A 469 -37.33 -27.94 -22.55
CA SER A 469 -37.73 -27.19 -21.35
C SER A 469 -38.05 -25.74 -21.75
N SER A 470 -39.33 -25.40 -21.71
CA SER A 470 -39.89 -24.07 -21.97
C SER A 470 -39.48 -23.07 -20.89
N GLY A 471 -38.22 -22.68 -20.84
CA GLY A 471 -37.68 -21.67 -19.92
C GLY A 471 -37.39 -20.34 -20.62
N VAL A 472 -37.37 -19.26 -19.85
CA VAL A 472 -36.99 -17.92 -20.33
C VAL A 472 -35.51 -17.72 -20.06
N THR A 473 -34.71 -17.64 -21.13
CA THR A 473 -33.29 -17.32 -21.04
C THR A 473 -33.11 -15.83 -20.81
N GLU A 474 -32.39 -15.48 -19.75
CA GLU A 474 -32.06 -14.10 -19.39
C GLU A 474 -30.56 -13.96 -19.14
N THR A 475 -30.04 -12.78 -19.42
CA THR A 475 -28.67 -12.42 -19.10
C THR A 475 -28.57 -12.10 -17.61
N THR A 476 -27.65 -12.75 -16.92
CA THR A 476 -27.36 -12.55 -15.50
C THR A 476 -26.47 -11.33 -15.26
N PHE A 477 -26.32 -10.95 -13.99
CA PHE A 477 -25.53 -9.78 -13.59
C PHE A 477 -24.06 -9.80 -14.03
N ASP A 478 -23.48 -10.99 -14.22
CA ASP A 478 -22.11 -11.20 -14.71
C ASP A 478 -22.02 -11.34 -16.25
N GLY A 479 -23.10 -11.04 -16.98
CA GLY A 479 -23.13 -11.01 -18.44
C GLY A 479 -23.27 -12.37 -19.13
N ARG A 480 -23.62 -13.43 -18.40
CA ARG A 480 -23.80 -14.80 -18.90
C ARG A 480 -25.28 -15.12 -19.09
N GLU A 481 -25.62 -16.11 -19.91
CA GLU A 481 -27.02 -16.49 -20.13
C GLU A 481 -27.44 -17.64 -19.20
N LEU A 482 -28.57 -17.48 -18.49
CA LEU A 482 -29.19 -18.55 -17.71
C LEU A 482 -30.68 -18.66 -18.05
N THR A 483 -31.18 -19.90 -18.07
CA THR A 483 -32.59 -20.18 -18.40
C THR A 483 -33.41 -20.41 -17.13
N TRP A 484 -34.44 -19.60 -16.90
CA TRP A 484 -35.35 -19.79 -15.77
C TRP A 484 -36.55 -20.62 -16.19
N THR A 485 -36.92 -21.64 -15.41
CA THR A 485 -38.22 -22.30 -15.63
C THR A 485 -39.36 -21.34 -15.28
N PRO A 486 -40.52 -21.42 -15.95
CA PRO A 486 -41.65 -20.51 -15.70
C PRO A 486 -42.12 -20.55 -14.25
N ASP A 487 -42.13 -21.74 -13.65
CA ASP A 487 -42.52 -21.97 -12.25
C ASP A 487 -41.51 -21.36 -11.27
N ALA A 488 -40.20 -21.43 -11.57
CA ALA A 488 -39.17 -20.77 -10.78
C ALA A 488 -39.35 -19.24 -10.76
N LYS A 489 -39.68 -18.67 -11.91
CA LYS A 489 -39.91 -17.23 -12.04
C LYS A 489 -41.20 -16.81 -11.35
N MET A 490 -42.25 -17.63 -11.42
CA MET A 490 -43.50 -17.38 -10.71
C MET A 490 -43.28 -17.39 -9.19
N ARG A 491 -42.50 -18.35 -8.68
CA ARG A 491 -42.16 -18.44 -7.25
C ARG A 491 -41.27 -17.28 -6.78
N LEU A 492 -40.28 -16.89 -7.59
CA LEU A 492 -39.48 -15.69 -7.31
C LEU A 492 -40.35 -14.42 -7.26
N ASN A 493 -41.39 -14.33 -8.09
CA ASN A 493 -42.34 -13.22 -8.10
C ASN A 493 -43.32 -13.23 -6.90
N HIS A 494 -43.47 -14.34 -6.17
CA HIS A 494 -44.23 -14.39 -4.92
C HIS A 494 -43.44 -13.91 -3.70
N VAL A 495 -42.12 -13.74 -3.84
CA VAL A 495 -41.31 -13.04 -2.83
C VAL A 495 -41.67 -11.55 -2.86
N PRO A 496 -41.96 -10.91 -1.71
CA PRO A 496 -42.33 -9.49 -1.65
C PRO A 496 -41.32 -8.58 -2.37
N VAL A 497 -41.83 -7.61 -3.14
CA VAL A 497 -40.99 -6.74 -3.98
C VAL A 497 -40.16 -5.79 -3.09
N GLY A 498 -38.83 -5.85 -3.21
CA GLY A 498 -37.85 -5.05 -2.46
C GLY A 498 -36.44 -5.68 -2.53
N ASN A 499 -35.47 -5.14 -1.76
CA ASN A 499 -34.06 -5.60 -1.78
C ASN A 499 -33.90 -7.13 -1.62
N ASN A 500 -34.80 -7.78 -0.88
CA ASN A 500 -34.72 -9.22 -0.60
C ASN A 500 -34.93 -10.08 -1.87
N ARG A 501 -35.79 -9.66 -2.81
CA ARG A 501 -36.07 -10.44 -4.04
C ARG A 501 -34.90 -10.37 -5.03
N GLU A 502 -34.27 -9.20 -5.17
CA GLU A 502 -33.11 -9.01 -6.05
C GLU A 502 -31.85 -9.67 -5.48
N GLN A 503 -31.65 -9.60 -4.16
CA GLN A 503 -30.57 -10.34 -3.49
C GLN A 503 -30.73 -11.85 -3.63
N LEU A 504 -31.97 -12.36 -3.50
CA LEU A 504 -32.25 -13.79 -3.69
C LEU A 504 -31.99 -14.23 -5.14
N ARG A 505 -32.42 -13.42 -6.12
CA ARG A 505 -32.13 -13.66 -7.54
C ARG A 505 -30.63 -13.71 -7.81
N TYR A 506 -29.87 -12.73 -7.34
CA TYR A 506 -28.41 -12.69 -7.51
C TYR A 506 -27.72 -13.91 -6.87
N LYS A 507 -28.15 -14.30 -5.67
CA LYS A 507 -27.62 -15.51 -5.00
C LYS A 507 -27.92 -16.78 -5.82
N LEU A 508 -29.13 -16.90 -6.36
CA LEU A 508 -29.51 -18.04 -7.20
C LEU A 508 -28.71 -18.09 -8.50
N GLU A 509 -28.53 -16.96 -9.18
CA GLU A 509 -27.71 -16.86 -10.39
C GLU A 509 -26.25 -17.18 -10.10
N LYS A 510 -25.68 -16.63 -9.02
CA LYS A 510 -24.29 -16.94 -8.61
C LYS A 510 -24.11 -18.40 -8.22
N ARG A 511 -25.08 -19.00 -7.53
CA ARG A 511 -25.08 -20.43 -7.18
C ARG A 511 -25.16 -21.30 -8.45
N ALA A 512 -26.03 -20.96 -9.39
CA ALA A 512 -26.15 -21.66 -10.66
C ALA A 512 -24.82 -21.62 -11.44
N HIS A 513 -24.16 -20.45 -11.53
CA HIS A 513 -22.85 -20.31 -12.17
C HIS A 513 -21.73 -21.09 -11.48
N THR A 514 -21.67 -21.01 -10.14
CA THR A 514 -20.64 -21.73 -9.36
C THR A 514 -20.81 -23.25 -9.47
N ARG A 515 -22.04 -23.72 -9.75
CA ARG A 515 -22.38 -25.14 -9.95
C ARG A 515 -22.51 -25.53 -11.43
N HIS A 516 -22.15 -24.65 -12.37
CA HIS A 516 -22.29 -24.83 -13.82
C HIS A 516 -23.69 -25.26 -14.31
N GLN A 517 -24.74 -24.84 -13.61
CA GLN A 517 -26.13 -25.12 -13.99
C GLN A 517 -26.66 -24.02 -14.90
N GLN A 518 -27.11 -24.41 -16.10
CA GLN A 518 -27.65 -23.50 -17.12
C GLN A 518 -29.14 -23.18 -16.91
N VAL A 519 -29.83 -23.91 -16.03
CA VAL A 519 -31.27 -23.76 -15.78
C VAL A 519 -31.55 -23.60 -14.29
N ILE A 520 -32.28 -22.55 -13.91
CA ILE A 520 -32.76 -22.34 -12.53
C ILE A 520 -34.20 -22.85 -12.43
N THR A 521 -34.41 -23.83 -11.54
CA THR A 521 -35.70 -24.52 -11.34
C THR A 521 -36.44 -24.01 -10.09
N GLU A 522 -37.74 -24.32 -9.98
CA GLU A 522 -38.59 -23.85 -8.88
C GLU A 522 -38.10 -24.33 -7.51
N GLU A 523 -37.62 -25.57 -7.43
CA GLU A 523 -37.07 -26.17 -6.21
C GLU A 523 -35.87 -25.37 -5.68
N MET A 524 -35.01 -24.86 -6.58
CA MET A 524 -33.87 -24.03 -6.18
C MET A 524 -34.31 -22.73 -5.53
N VAL A 525 -35.37 -22.11 -6.07
CA VAL A 525 -35.94 -20.88 -5.51
C VAL A 525 -36.55 -21.17 -4.14
N SER A 526 -37.29 -22.27 -3.98
CA SER A 526 -37.88 -22.65 -2.69
C SER A 526 -36.86 -22.86 -1.59
N VAL A 527 -35.81 -23.64 -1.87
CA VAL A 527 -34.76 -23.90 -0.88
C VAL A 527 -34.09 -22.58 -0.47
N ALA A 528 -33.86 -21.68 -1.44
CA ALA A 528 -33.27 -20.38 -1.13
C ALA A 528 -34.21 -19.47 -0.32
N VAL A 529 -35.52 -19.52 -0.54
CA VAL A 529 -36.52 -18.78 0.27
C VAL A 529 -36.55 -19.31 1.72
N GLU A 530 -36.51 -20.63 1.90
CA GLU A 530 -36.49 -21.27 3.21
C GLU A 530 -35.21 -20.97 4.00
N GLU A 531 -34.05 -21.02 3.36
CA GLU A 531 -32.75 -20.72 3.98
C GLU A 531 -32.66 -19.28 4.50
N GLU A 532 -33.27 -18.32 3.80
CA GLU A 532 -33.26 -16.90 4.17
C GLU A 532 -34.38 -16.54 5.17
N GLY A 533 -35.17 -17.52 5.63
CA GLY A 533 -36.21 -17.32 6.64
C GLY A 533 -37.38 -16.45 6.19
N LEU A 534 -37.58 -16.28 4.87
CA LEU A 534 -38.68 -15.53 4.28
C LEU A 534 -39.94 -16.40 4.31
N LYS A 535 -40.73 -16.33 5.39
CA LYS A 535 -41.94 -17.17 5.54
C LYS A 535 -42.99 -16.85 4.47
N GLU A 536 -43.47 -17.90 3.80
CA GLU A 536 -44.69 -17.88 2.99
C GLU A 536 -45.90 -17.48 3.84
N SER A 537 -46.77 -16.66 3.25
CA SER A 537 -48.05 -16.30 3.85
C SER A 537 -49.05 -17.46 3.71
N ALA A 538 -49.06 -18.43 4.65
CA ALA A 538 -50.24 -19.26 4.90
C ALA A 538 -50.22 -20.05 6.23
N ALA A 539 -51.23 -19.76 7.06
CA ALA A 539 -51.98 -20.60 8.02
C ALA A 539 -51.29 -21.49 9.08
N LYS A 540 -51.75 -21.29 10.33
CA LYS A 540 -51.35 -21.89 11.62
C LYS A 540 -51.67 -23.39 11.75
N GLU A 541 -50.84 -24.12 12.50
CA GLU A 541 -51.27 -24.94 13.65
C GLU A 541 -50.10 -25.27 14.60
N GLU A 542 -50.39 -25.29 15.91
CA GLU A 542 -49.45 -25.31 17.04
C GLU A 542 -49.07 -26.73 17.51
N SER A 543 -47.89 -26.90 18.12
CA SER A 543 -47.77 -27.56 19.45
C SER A 543 -46.36 -27.43 20.05
N ILE A 544 -46.32 -27.50 21.37
CA ILE A 544 -45.36 -26.90 22.33
C ILE A 544 -44.46 -27.98 22.97
N THR A 545 -43.21 -27.67 23.34
CA THR A 545 -42.59 -27.83 24.70
C THR A 545 -41.10 -27.39 24.70
N LYS A 546 -40.77 -26.21 25.26
CA LYS A 546 -40.10 -25.90 26.56
C LYS A 546 -38.64 -26.41 26.68
N SER A 547 -37.63 -25.62 27.08
CA SER A 547 -37.56 -24.24 27.60
C SER A 547 -36.09 -23.76 27.67
N ASP A 548 -35.79 -22.61 27.07
CA ASP A 548 -34.57 -21.80 27.26
C ASP A 548 -34.97 -20.34 27.60
N GLU A 549 -34.07 -19.63 28.27
CA GLU A 549 -34.25 -18.30 28.88
C GLU A 549 -34.74 -17.23 27.88
N LYS A 550 -35.83 -16.54 28.24
CA LYS A 550 -36.66 -15.69 27.35
C LYS A 550 -35.99 -14.38 26.93
N GLN A 551 -35.82 -14.20 25.62
CA GLN A 551 -35.74 -12.89 24.97
C GLN A 551 -37.18 -12.39 24.74
N ILE A 552 -37.56 -11.27 25.34
CA ILE A 552 -38.90 -10.67 25.18
C ILE A 552 -38.92 -9.95 23.82
N VAL A 553 -39.77 -10.40 22.90
CA VAL A 553 -39.97 -9.75 21.60
C VAL A 553 -41.19 -8.84 21.71
N PHE A 554 -41.05 -7.56 21.32
CA PHE A 554 -42.14 -6.59 21.32
C PHE A 554 -42.82 -6.52 19.95
N GLU A 555 -44.15 -6.57 19.92
CA GLU A 555 -44.94 -6.39 18.71
C GLU A 555 -45.34 -4.92 18.54
N TRP A 556 -44.85 -4.27 17.50
CA TRP A 556 -45.14 -2.87 17.21
C TRP A 556 -46.32 -2.72 16.26
N THR A 557 -47.18 -1.72 16.48
CA THR A 557 -48.21 -1.36 15.49
C THR A 557 -47.65 -0.41 14.43
N ASP A 558 -48.25 -0.41 13.24
CA ASP A 558 -47.85 0.47 12.13
C ASP A 558 -47.92 1.96 12.51
N GLU A 559 -48.86 2.35 13.38
CA GLU A 559 -48.98 3.72 13.88
C GLU A 559 -47.81 4.09 14.81
N ALA A 560 -47.38 3.17 15.68
CA ALA A 560 -46.24 3.37 16.58
C ALA A 560 -44.93 3.48 15.77
N PHE A 561 -44.75 2.64 14.75
CA PHE A 561 -43.60 2.72 13.84
C PHE A 561 -43.58 4.04 13.06
N LYS A 562 -44.71 4.47 12.50
CA LYS A 562 -44.82 5.77 11.83
C LYS A 562 -44.50 6.92 12.77
N ARG A 563 -44.83 6.80 14.05
CA ARG A 563 -44.53 7.83 15.06
C ARG A 563 -43.04 7.88 15.42
N LEU A 564 -42.39 6.72 15.53
CA LEU A 564 -40.95 6.60 15.72
C LEU A 564 -40.17 7.11 14.49
N ALA A 565 -40.67 6.85 13.28
CA ALA A 565 -40.07 7.32 12.03
C ALA A 565 -40.06 8.86 11.87
N ARG A 566 -40.83 9.60 12.68
CA ARG A 566 -40.73 11.07 12.75
C ARG A 566 -39.49 11.56 13.51
N VAL A 567 -38.83 10.69 14.27
CA VAL A 567 -37.52 10.98 14.89
C VAL A 567 -36.44 10.85 13.82
N PRO A 568 -35.50 11.82 13.70
CA PRO A 568 -34.40 11.75 12.73
C PRO A 568 -33.60 10.45 12.81
N GLU A 569 -33.18 9.92 11.66
CA GLU A 569 -32.44 8.66 11.56
C GLU A 569 -31.07 8.70 12.24
N GLY A 570 -30.58 7.51 12.61
CA GLY A 570 -29.36 7.32 13.39
C GLY A 570 -29.61 7.30 14.89
N PHE A 571 -28.60 7.70 15.67
CA PHE A 571 -28.55 7.54 17.12
C PHE A 571 -29.82 8.00 17.87
N MET A 572 -30.45 9.10 17.43
CA MET A 572 -31.65 9.62 18.10
C MET A 572 -32.88 8.72 17.94
N ARG A 573 -33.04 8.03 16.79
CA ARG A 573 -34.14 7.08 16.59
C ARG A 573 -33.91 5.79 17.35
N ASP A 574 -32.66 5.29 17.39
CA ASP A 574 -32.30 4.06 18.10
C ASP A 574 -32.45 4.21 19.62
N ALA A 575 -32.02 5.36 20.17
CA ALA A 575 -32.19 5.68 21.58
C ALA A 575 -33.67 5.88 21.96
N ALA A 576 -34.46 6.49 21.07
CA ALA A 576 -35.90 6.64 21.24
C ALA A 576 -36.61 5.28 21.22
N GLN A 577 -36.26 4.39 20.27
CA GLN A 577 -36.80 3.03 20.20
C GLN A 577 -36.49 2.24 21.47
N THR A 578 -35.23 2.26 21.92
CA THR A 578 -34.78 1.58 23.14
C THR A 578 -35.56 2.09 24.37
N THR A 579 -35.77 3.41 24.48
CA THR A 579 -36.52 3.99 25.60
C THR A 579 -38.01 3.63 25.57
N ILE A 580 -38.61 3.47 24.38
CA ILE A 580 -39.99 2.99 24.22
C ILE A 580 -40.10 1.52 24.62
N GLU A 581 -39.13 0.69 24.22
CA GLU A 581 -39.08 -0.73 24.59
C GLU A 581 -38.85 -0.91 26.09
N GLU A 582 -37.98 -0.11 26.72
CA GLU A 582 -37.82 -0.05 28.18
C GLU A 582 -39.12 0.36 28.88
N TYR A 583 -39.80 1.39 28.38
CA TYR A 583 -41.07 1.86 28.93
C TYR A 583 -42.16 0.78 28.81
N ALA A 584 -42.22 0.08 27.68
CA ALA A 584 -43.14 -1.03 27.46
C ALA A 584 -42.81 -2.22 28.39
N ALA A 585 -41.53 -2.57 28.54
CA ALA A 585 -41.06 -3.63 29.42
C ALA A 585 -41.42 -3.37 30.89
N GLU A 586 -41.21 -2.15 31.39
CA GLU A 586 -41.53 -1.78 32.76
C GLU A 586 -43.03 -1.85 33.07
N GLN A 587 -43.87 -1.55 32.08
CA GLN A 587 -45.33 -1.68 32.20
C GLN A 587 -45.83 -3.11 31.89
N ASN A 588 -44.92 -4.06 31.64
CA ASN A 588 -45.22 -5.43 31.18
C ASN A 588 -46.11 -5.47 29.92
N ILE A 589 -45.97 -4.48 29.05
CA ILE A 589 -46.69 -4.39 27.78
C ILE A 589 -45.80 -4.96 26.69
N THR A 590 -46.21 -6.06 26.07
CA THR A 590 -45.46 -6.70 24.97
C THR A 590 -45.85 -6.17 23.59
N ARG A 591 -46.91 -5.36 23.50
CA ARG A 591 -47.39 -4.76 22.26
C ARG A 591 -47.30 -3.24 22.32
N ILE A 592 -46.46 -2.65 21.49
CA ILE A 592 -46.21 -1.21 21.46
C ILE A 592 -47.17 -0.57 20.46
N ASP A 593 -48.22 0.07 20.99
CA ASP A 593 -49.13 0.91 20.24
C ASP A 593 -48.69 2.39 20.31
N LEU A 594 -49.48 3.28 19.68
CA LEU A 594 -49.17 4.70 19.62
C LEU A 594 -49.09 5.35 21.01
N GLU A 595 -49.87 4.88 21.98
CA GLU A 595 -49.91 5.46 23.33
C GLU A 595 -48.66 5.09 24.12
N VAL A 596 -48.22 3.82 24.03
CA VAL A 596 -46.97 3.34 24.61
C VAL A 596 -45.75 4.04 23.96
N ALA A 597 -45.79 4.25 22.64
CA ALA A 597 -44.75 4.98 21.92
C ALA A 597 -44.65 6.46 22.34
N GLU A 598 -45.78 7.16 22.53
CA GLU A 598 -45.77 8.54 23.04
C GLU A 598 -45.29 8.61 24.48
N GLY A 599 -45.66 7.64 25.34
CA GLY A 599 -45.17 7.54 26.71
C GLY A 599 -43.65 7.34 26.78
N GLY A 600 -43.12 6.42 25.97
CA GLY A 600 -41.68 6.18 25.86
C GLY A 600 -40.90 7.38 25.29
N LEU A 601 -41.46 8.07 24.29
CA LEU A 601 -40.88 9.29 23.73
C LEU A 601 -40.93 10.48 24.70
N GLY A 602 -41.97 10.57 25.52
CA GLY A 602 -42.06 11.51 26.63
C GLY A 602 -40.93 11.31 27.63
N ARG A 603 -40.67 10.05 28.01
CA ARG A 603 -39.55 9.69 28.89
C ARG A 603 -38.18 9.95 28.26
N ALA A 604 -38.03 9.68 26.96
CA ALA A 604 -36.81 10.02 26.22
C ALA A 604 -36.54 11.53 26.22
N ARG A 605 -37.59 12.34 26.07
CA ARG A 605 -37.51 13.81 26.19
C ARG A 605 -37.15 14.27 27.59
N GLU A 606 -37.73 13.68 28.65
CA GLU A 606 -37.35 14.01 30.03
C GLU A 606 -35.90 13.63 30.33
N LYS A 607 -35.43 12.44 29.94
CA LYS A 607 -34.02 12.03 30.07
C LYS A 607 -33.12 13.07 29.37
N MET A 608 -33.46 13.45 28.13
CA MET A 608 -32.70 14.44 27.36
C MET A 608 -32.74 15.85 27.97
N GLN A 609 -33.86 16.25 28.56
CA GLN A 609 -34.03 17.54 29.22
C GLN A 609 -33.28 17.61 30.56
N GLN A 610 -33.17 16.50 31.29
CA GLN A 610 -32.36 16.37 32.49
C GLN A 610 -30.86 16.41 32.18
N THR A 611 -30.42 15.83 31.05
CA THR A 611 -29.02 15.92 30.59
C THR A 611 -28.65 17.33 30.09
N MET A 612 -29.64 18.19 29.78
CA MET A 612 -29.44 19.55 29.27
C MET A 612 -29.58 20.67 30.32
N GLN A 613 -29.78 20.37 31.61
CA GLN A 613 -29.74 21.40 32.67
C GLN A 613 -28.31 21.63 33.17
N PRO A 614 -27.82 22.89 33.23
CA PRO A 614 -26.50 23.18 33.74
C PRO A 614 -26.50 23.16 35.27
N GLY A 615 -25.79 22.21 35.87
CA GLY A 615 -25.34 22.32 37.26
C GLY A 615 -25.79 21.24 38.24
N ASN A 616 -25.51 19.96 37.97
CA ASN A 616 -25.34 18.99 39.06
C ASN A 616 -24.17 18.05 38.77
N GLU A 617 -23.11 18.19 39.57
CA GLU A 617 -22.01 17.23 39.68
C GLU A 617 -22.56 15.89 40.20
N VAL A 618 -22.25 14.80 39.50
CA VAL A 618 -22.40 13.44 40.04
C VAL A 618 -21.04 12.77 39.95
N SER A 619 -20.60 12.29 41.11
CA SER A 619 -19.33 11.64 41.41
C SER A 619 -19.14 10.33 40.65
N ILE A 620 -17.94 10.18 40.08
CA ILE A 620 -17.47 8.97 39.40
C ILE A 620 -16.96 7.98 40.48
N PRO A 621 -17.38 6.70 40.50
CA PRO A 621 -16.76 5.69 41.35
C PRO A 621 -15.35 5.35 40.85
N GLU A 622 -14.39 5.35 41.77
CA GLU A 622 -12.97 5.08 41.54
C GLU A 622 -12.71 3.77 40.79
N ALA A 623 -12.11 3.88 39.60
CA ALA A 623 -11.49 2.77 38.90
C ALA A 623 -10.05 2.58 39.40
N LYS A 624 -9.74 1.37 39.86
CA LYS A 624 -8.37 0.96 40.16
C LYS A 624 -7.55 0.90 38.86
N SER A 625 -6.32 1.37 38.97
CA SER A 625 -5.33 1.57 37.91
C SER A 625 -4.96 0.31 37.13
N PRO A 626 -4.67 0.51 35.83
CA PRO A 626 -3.38 0.08 35.30
C PRO A 626 -2.64 1.25 34.63
N SER A 627 -1.37 1.33 34.96
CA SER A 627 -0.39 2.33 34.55
C SER A 627 -0.01 2.27 33.07
N GLN A 628 0.20 3.47 32.50
CA GLN A 628 0.80 3.86 31.22
C GLN A 628 -0.16 4.13 30.04
N ILE A 629 -0.94 5.21 30.18
CA ILE A 629 -1.41 6.04 29.06
C ILE A 629 -0.38 7.18 28.90
N ASN A 630 0.09 7.41 27.68
CA ASN A 630 0.92 8.58 27.34
C ASN A 630 0.08 9.86 27.52
N ASP A 631 0.32 10.57 28.61
CA ASP A 631 -0.08 11.97 28.80
C ASP A 631 0.78 12.86 27.90
N GLU A 632 0.45 12.93 26.60
CA GLU A 632 0.94 14.00 25.75
C GLU A 632 -0.11 15.09 25.66
N THR A 633 0.07 16.14 26.45
CA THR A 633 -0.62 17.42 26.27
C THR A 633 -0.03 18.16 25.07
N GLY A 634 -0.88 18.85 24.29
CA GLY A 634 -0.46 19.60 23.12
C GLY A 634 -1.61 20.24 22.36
N THR A 635 -1.30 20.86 21.23
CA THR A 635 -2.28 21.48 20.33
C THR A 635 -2.53 20.55 19.15
N PHE A 636 -3.78 20.17 18.91
CA PHE A 636 -4.16 19.18 17.90
C PHE A 636 -5.09 19.78 16.85
N GLU A 637 -4.75 19.64 15.58
CA GLU A 637 -5.56 20.07 14.43
C GLU A 637 -6.27 18.87 13.79
N CYS A 638 -7.60 18.91 13.72
CA CYS A 638 -8.39 17.91 13.02
C CYS A 638 -8.14 17.97 11.51
N GLN A 639 -7.67 16.88 10.90
CA GLN A 639 -7.33 16.84 9.47
C GLN A 639 -8.55 16.86 8.54
N LEU A 640 -9.74 16.61 9.09
CA LEU A 640 -11.02 16.60 8.37
C LEU A 640 -11.69 17.97 8.27
N CYS A 641 -11.57 18.84 9.27
CA CYS A 641 -12.21 20.17 9.24
C CYS A 641 -11.26 21.33 9.56
N GLY A 642 -10.02 21.08 9.96
CA GLY A 642 -9.03 22.10 10.33
C GLY A 642 -9.28 22.74 11.70
N TYR A 643 -10.18 22.18 12.51
CA TYR A 643 -10.45 22.69 13.86
C TYR A 643 -9.33 22.29 14.82
N THR A 644 -8.84 23.26 15.59
CA THR A 644 -7.70 23.11 16.49
C THR A 644 -8.14 23.16 17.95
N LEU A 645 -7.64 22.23 18.77
CA LEU A 645 -7.93 22.10 20.19
C LEU A 645 -6.63 22.02 21.00
N GLU A 646 -6.56 22.71 22.14
CA GLU A 646 -5.47 22.59 23.10
C GLU A 646 -5.85 21.64 24.24
N GLY A 647 -4.90 20.80 24.69
CA GLY A 647 -5.08 19.95 25.86
C GLY A 647 -4.65 18.50 25.62
N GLN A 648 -5.43 17.55 26.13
CA GLN A 648 -5.21 16.12 25.88
C GLN A 648 -5.71 15.74 24.48
N HIS A 649 -5.08 14.73 23.86
CA HIS A 649 -5.45 14.26 22.53
C HIS A 649 -6.95 13.91 22.45
N PRO A 650 -7.76 14.66 21.67
CA PRO A 650 -9.19 14.41 21.57
C PRO A 650 -9.47 13.10 20.82
N GLN A 651 -10.46 12.33 21.27
CA GLN A 651 -10.86 11.07 20.63
C GLN A 651 -11.74 11.30 19.39
N VAL A 652 -12.54 12.38 19.38
CA VAL A 652 -13.47 12.74 18.30
C VAL A 652 -13.56 14.26 18.18
N CYS A 653 -13.61 14.76 16.95
CA CYS A 653 -13.79 16.17 16.65
C CYS A 653 -15.18 16.66 17.01
N GLU A 654 -15.23 17.66 17.89
CA GLU A 654 -16.48 18.30 18.30
C GLU A 654 -17.12 19.17 17.21
N VAL A 655 -16.46 19.36 16.06
CA VAL A 655 -17.00 20.10 14.90
C VAL A 655 -17.50 19.18 13.80
N CYS A 656 -16.68 18.19 13.40
CA CYS A 656 -17.00 17.33 12.26
C CYS A 656 -17.11 15.83 12.60
N HIS A 657 -16.99 15.48 13.87
CA HIS A 657 -17.01 14.09 14.37
C HIS A 657 -15.95 13.16 13.77
N GLY A 658 -14.92 13.71 13.14
CA GLY A 658 -13.76 12.97 12.65
C GLY A 658 -12.80 12.59 13.78
N SER A 659 -12.05 11.50 13.59
CA SER A 659 -11.07 10.99 14.56
C SER A 659 -9.62 11.27 14.17
N ASP A 660 -9.37 11.87 13.00
CA ASP A 660 -8.02 12.11 12.49
C ASP A 660 -7.47 13.48 12.92
N TYR A 661 -6.33 13.47 13.62
CA TYR A 661 -5.70 14.63 14.24
C TYR A 661 -4.19 14.68 14.01
N LYS A 662 -3.67 15.89 13.78
CA LYS A 662 -2.25 16.19 13.73
C LYS A 662 -1.86 17.03 14.94
N LYS A 663 -0.84 16.61 15.69
CA LYS A 663 -0.21 17.44 16.73
C LYS A 663 0.59 18.56 16.06
N LEU A 664 0.29 19.81 16.40
CA LEU A 664 1.00 20.98 15.88
C LEU A 664 2.28 21.22 16.69
N SER A 665 3.37 21.57 15.98
CA SER A 665 4.60 22.09 16.60
C SER A 665 4.41 23.53 17.09
N GLU A 666 5.29 24.01 17.99
CA GLU A 666 5.23 25.39 18.50
C GLU A 666 5.22 26.44 17.38
N ALA A 667 6.03 26.25 16.33
CA ALA A 667 6.05 27.13 15.16
C ALA A 667 4.74 27.08 14.34
N GLU A 668 4.06 25.93 14.27
CA GLU A 668 2.76 25.80 13.60
C GLU A 668 1.63 26.41 14.44
N CYS A 669 1.73 26.34 15.77
CA CYS A 669 0.82 27.01 16.71
C CYS A 669 0.92 28.54 16.60
N GLU A 670 2.11 29.10 16.42
CA GLU A 670 2.31 30.55 16.24
C GLU A 670 1.75 31.09 14.91
N ILE A 671 1.64 30.22 13.89
CA ILE A 671 1.12 30.57 12.55
C ILE A 671 -0.38 30.26 12.43
N ALA A 672 -0.96 29.48 13.35
CA ALA A 672 -2.36 29.11 13.33
C ALA A 672 -3.27 30.35 13.45
N SER A 673 -4.17 30.51 12.48
CA SER A 673 -5.15 31.59 12.47
C SER A 673 -6.07 31.51 13.70
N GLU A 674 -6.50 32.63 14.26
CA GLU A 674 -7.49 32.67 15.36
C GLU A 674 -8.77 31.87 15.03
N ALA A 675 -9.20 31.88 13.76
CA ALA A 675 -10.35 31.10 13.28
C ALA A 675 -10.18 29.58 13.39
N ALA A 676 -8.95 29.06 13.51
CA ALA A 676 -8.67 27.64 13.65
C ALA A 676 -9.22 27.06 14.97
N PHE A 677 -9.31 27.89 16.02
CA PHE A 677 -9.84 27.53 17.33
C PHE A 677 -11.35 27.80 17.46
N LEU A 678 -12.00 28.28 16.41
CA LEU A 678 -13.41 28.67 16.44
C LEU A 678 -14.34 27.63 15.79
N LYS A 679 -15.50 27.43 16.42
CA LYS A 679 -16.67 26.81 15.77
C LYS A 679 -17.31 27.86 14.86
N LEU A 680 -17.03 27.75 13.56
CA LEU A 680 -17.47 28.74 12.57
C LEU A 680 -19.00 28.75 12.44
N LYS A 681 -19.58 29.95 12.50
CA LYS A 681 -21.02 30.15 12.28
C LYS A 681 -21.30 30.37 10.80
N TRP A 682 -22.30 29.68 10.28
CA TRP A 682 -22.78 29.88 8.91
C TRP A 682 -23.91 30.89 8.88
N LYS A 683 -23.87 31.83 7.93
CA LYS A 683 -25.02 32.69 7.62
C LYS A 683 -26.08 31.91 6.86
N ASP A 684 -27.34 32.28 7.05
CA ASP A 684 -28.49 31.57 6.45
C ASP A 684 -28.37 31.47 4.92
N GLU A 685 -27.97 32.56 4.26
CA GLU A 685 -27.72 32.63 2.81
C GLU A 685 -26.64 31.65 2.32
N ALA A 686 -25.59 31.43 3.14
CA ALA A 686 -24.51 30.49 2.83
C ALA A 686 -24.98 29.04 3.02
N MET A 687 -25.82 28.79 4.02
CA MET A 687 -26.43 27.48 4.25
C MET A 687 -27.39 27.09 3.15
N GLU A 688 -28.24 28.01 2.67
CA GLU A 688 -29.12 27.77 1.52
C GLU A 688 -28.30 27.37 0.28
N LYS A 689 -27.15 28.01 0.04
CA LYS A 689 -26.27 27.67 -1.08
C LYS A 689 -25.60 26.29 -0.91
N LEU A 690 -25.29 25.88 0.32
CA LEU A 690 -24.79 24.54 0.62
C LEU A 690 -25.87 23.47 0.46
N GLN A 691 -27.15 23.78 0.75
CA GLN A 691 -28.27 22.84 0.59
C GLN A 691 -28.51 22.42 -0.86
N ASN A 692 -28.10 23.23 -1.83
CA ASN A 692 -28.10 22.89 -3.26
C ASN A 692 -27.14 21.73 -3.59
N VAL A 693 -26.18 21.41 -2.72
CA VAL A 693 -25.35 20.22 -2.85
C VAL A 693 -26.16 18.99 -2.38
N PRO A 694 -26.16 17.87 -3.12
CA PRO A 694 -26.89 16.66 -2.73
C PRO A 694 -26.58 16.21 -1.30
N ALA A 695 -27.62 15.80 -0.56
CA ALA A 695 -27.51 15.39 0.84
C ALA A 695 -26.63 14.14 1.00
N GLY A 696 -26.11 13.95 2.22
CA GLY A 696 -25.15 12.89 2.55
C GLY A 696 -23.70 13.35 2.38
N PHE A 697 -22.83 12.42 2.01
CA PHE A 697 -21.38 12.60 2.00
C PHE A 697 -20.90 13.84 1.24
N MET A 698 -21.45 14.12 0.06
CA MET A 698 -21.02 15.26 -0.78
C MET A 698 -21.26 16.62 -0.10
N ARG A 699 -22.39 16.77 0.61
CA ARG A 699 -22.71 18.00 1.33
C ARG A 699 -21.82 18.17 2.56
N GLU A 700 -21.58 17.10 3.31
CA GLU A 700 -20.69 17.12 4.47
C GLU A 700 -19.24 17.41 4.09
N MET A 701 -18.74 16.76 3.04
CA MET A 701 -17.41 17.02 2.51
C MET A 701 -17.27 18.48 2.02
N THR A 702 -18.28 18.98 1.29
CA THR A 702 -18.28 20.37 0.81
C THR A 702 -18.26 21.36 1.97
N LYS A 703 -19.08 21.12 2.99
CA LYS A 703 -19.10 21.89 4.23
C LYS A 703 -17.73 21.90 4.90
N ASN A 704 -17.14 20.74 5.12
CA ASN A 704 -15.84 20.58 5.78
C ASN A 704 -14.72 21.31 5.02
N ARG A 705 -14.72 21.24 3.68
CA ARG A 705 -13.73 21.95 2.85
C ARG A 705 -13.88 23.46 2.84
N ILE A 706 -15.11 23.96 2.90
CA ILE A 706 -15.39 25.40 3.04
C ILE A 706 -14.91 25.87 4.41
N GLU A 707 -15.17 25.11 5.47
CA GLU A 707 -14.71 25.46 6.81
C GLU A 707 -13.19 25.39 6.95
N GLN A 708 -12.52 24.36 6.42
CA GLN A 708 -11.05 24.31 6.35
C GLN A 708 -10.47 25.54 5.66
N TRP A 709 -11.06 25.93 4.53
CA TRP A 709 -10.61 27.08 3.76
C TRP A 709 -10.85 28.39 4.53
N ALA A 710 -12.01 28.54 5.17
CA ALA A 710 -12.31 29.69 6.00
C ALA A 710 -11.34 29.82 7.18
N ARG A 711 -11.01 28.70 7.86
CA ARG A 711 -9.99 28.67 8.91
C ARG A 711 -8.63 29.12 8.38
N LYS A 712 -8.15 28.52 7.28
CA LYS A 712 -6.88 28.90 6.64
C LYS A 712 -6.76 30.40 6.30
N PHE A 713 -7.86 31.05 5.92
CA PHE A 713 -7.89 32.48 5.58
C PHE A 713 -8.39 33.38 6.73
N ASN A 714 -8.35 32.87 7.97
CA ASN A 714 -8.74 33.54 9.22
C ASN A 714 -10.15 34.18 9.16
N LYS A 715 -11.14 33.46 8.63
CA LYS A 715 -12.54 33.89 8.58
C LYS A 715 -13.31 33.30 9.75
N ALA A 716 -13.78 34.15 10.66
CA ALA A 716 -14.55 33.73 11.84
C ALA A 716 -16.01 33.32 11.53
N GLU A 717 -16.53 33.67 10.34
CA GLU A 717 -17.87 33.32 9.87
C GLU A 717 -17.87 32.84 8.41
N ILE A 718 -18.78 31.92 8.08
CA ILE A 718 -19.03 31.49 6.69
C ILE A 718 -20.15 32.33 6.10
N SER A 719 -19.76 33.36 5.34
CA SER A 719 -20.68 34.18 4.56
C SER A 719 -20.85 33.63 3.15
N LEU A 720 -21.87 34.11 2.43
CA LEU A 720 -22.11 33.76 1.03
C LEU A 720 -20.86 34.02 0.16
N GLN A 721 -20.14 35.12 0.42
CA GLN A 721 -18.91 35.48 -0.28
C GLN A 721 -17.78 34.46 -0.08
N VAL A 722 -17.68 33.86 1.11
CA VAL A 722 -16.68 32.81 1.41
C VAL A 722 -17.00 31.54 0.60
N VAL A 723 -18.27 31.15 0.55
CA VAL A 723 -18.72 29.99 -0.24
C VAL A 723 -18.47 30.23 -1.73
N GLU A 724 -18.81 31.41 -2.24
CA GLU A 724 -18.63 31.77 -3.66
C GLU A 724 -17.16 31.85 -4.07
N ALA A 725 -16.31 32.46 -3.24
CA ALA A 725 -14.88 32.50 -3.49
C ALA A 725 -14.28 31.07 -3.54
N LYS A 726 -14.74 30.18 -2.65
CA LYS A 726 -14.29 28.79 -2.65
C LYS A 726 -14.77 28.03 -3.89
N TYR A 727 -16.04 28.21 -4.30
CA TYR A 727 -16.58 27.59 -5.50
C TYR A 727 -15.87 28.11 -6.77
N SER A 728 -15.54 29.40 -6.84
CA SER A 728 -14.74 29.97 -7.93
C SER A 728 -13.35 29.36 -7.99
N SER A 729 -12.67 29.18 -6.84
CA SER A 729 -11.36 28.53 -6.77
C SER A 729 -11.40 27.08 -7.28
N TRP A 730 -12.49 26.35 -7.04
CA TRP A 730 -12.68 25.01 -7.62
C TRP A 730 -12.99 25.06 -9.12
N GLY A 731 -13.79 26.03 -9.55
CA GLY A 731 -14.10 26.26 -10.97
C GLY A 731 -12.88 26.64 -11.81
N ASP A 732 -11.91 27.38 -11.26
CA ASP A 732 -10.68 27.71 -12.00
C ASP A 732 -9.76 26.50 -12.15
N GLY A 733 -9.77 25.57 -11.19
CA GLY A 733 -9.09 24.26 -11.30
C GLY A 733 -9.71 23.34 -12.36
N SER A 734 -11.02 23.46 -12.63
CA SER A 734 -11.72 22.63 -13.63
C SER A 734 -11.65 23.19 -15.06
N LYS A 735 -11.43 24.49 -15.25
CA LYS A 735 -11.23 25.12 -16.57
C LYS A 735 -10.03 24.58 -17.34
N GLY A 736 -8.99 24.09 -16.65
CA GLY A 736 -7.80 23.48 -17.27
C GLY A 736 -8.00 22.03 -17.74
N LEU A 737 -9.05 21.34 -17.27
CA LEU A 737 -9.31 19.92 -17.54
C LEU A 737 -10.16 19.68 -18.80
N LEU A 738 -10.87 20.70 -19.29
CA LEU A 738 -11.71 20.62 -20.49
C LEU A 738 -10.92 20.40 -21.79
N ASN A 739 -9.60 20.65 -21.78
CA ASN A 739 -8.71 20.40 -22.92
C ASN A 739 -7.97 19.05 -22.85
N GLN A 740 -8.06 18.30 -21.73
CA GLN A 740 -7.39 17.00 -21.56
C GLN A 740 -8.28 15.81 -21.93
N THR A 741 -9.59 16.03 -22.10
CA THR A 741 -10.55 15.01 -22.54
C THR A 741 -10.46 14.70 -24.04
N SER A 742 -9.62 15.40 -24.82
CA SER A 742 -9.43 15.16 -26.26
C SER A 742 -8.30 14.17 -26.61
N GLU A 743 -7.44 13.79 -25.65
CA GLU A 743 -6.34 12.84 -25.89
C GLU A 743 -6.70 11.38 -25.61
N ASN A 744 -7.84 11.10 -24.95
CA ASN A 744 -8.30 9.74 -24.65
C ASN A 744 -9.67 9.46 -25.30
N ALA A 745 -9.88 8.23 -25.78
CA ALA A 745 -11.15 7.83 -26.38
C ALA A 745 -12.33 8.08 -25.40
N PRO A 746 -13.40 8.77 -25.84
CA PRO A 746 -14.54 9.09 -24.98
C PRO A 746 -15.29 7.81 -24.59
N LEU A 747 -15.54 7.64 -23.28
CA LEU A 747 -16.35 6.54 -22.77
C LEU A 747 -17.82 6.76 -23.10
N THR A 748 -18.58 5.68 -23.26
CA THR A 748 -20.02 5.79 -23.50
C THR A 748 -20.73 5.95 -22.16
N TRP A 749 -21.71 6.86 -22.07
CA TRP A 749 -22.51 7.07 -20.86
C TRP A 749 -23.96 6.68 -21.12
N THR A 750 -24.61 6.00 -20.17
CA THR A 750 -26.07 5.76 -20.26
C THR A 750 -26.85 7.04 -19.97
N GLU A 751 -28.07 7.14 -20.51
CA GLU A 751 -28.92 8.33 -20.30
C GLU A 751 -29.18 8.62 -18.81
N ASP A 752 -29.35 7.58 -17.99
CA ASP A 752 -29.53 7.72 -16.54
C ASP A 752 -28.25 8.26 -15.86
N ALA A 753 -27.08 7.70 -16.19
CA ALA A 753 -25.81 8.15 -15.62
C ALA A 753 -25.50 9.61 -16.00
N GLN A 754 -25.80 9.98 -17.24
CA GLN A 754 -25.64 11.35 -17.73
C GLN A 754 -26.59 12.33 -17.01
N ALA A 755 -27.85 11.94 -16.79
CA ALA A 755 -28.80 12.74 -16.04
C ALA A 755 -28.38 12.96 -14.58
N ARG A 756 -27.72 11.96 -13.96
CA ARG A 756 -27.21 12.06 -12.58
C ARG A 756 -26.00 12.99 -12.48
N ILE A 757 -25.06 12.91 -13.42
CA ILE A 757 -23.91 13.83 -13.50
C ILE A 757 -24.34 15.27 -13.78
N GLN A 758 -25.44 15.50 -14.50
CA GLN A 758 -25.97 16.84 -14.69
C GLN A 758 -26.46 17.49 -13.38
N ARG A 759 -26.80 16.70 -12.35
CA ARG A 759 -27.15 17.23 -11.01
C ARG A 759 -25.93 17.73 -10.24
N VAL A 760 -24.72 17.36 -10.66
CA VAL A 760 -23.47 17.89 -10.09
C VAL A 760 -23.33 19.34 -10.54
N PRO A 761 -23.02 20.29 -9.63
CA PRO A 761 -22.80 21.69 -9.96
C PRO A 761 -21.77 21.90 -11.08
N ASP A 762 -22.05 22.83 -11.99
CA ASP A 762 -21.29 23.04 -13.23
C ASP A 762 -19.78 23.22 -13.01
N PHE A 763 -19.37 23.87 -11.92
CA PHE A 763 -17.97 24.19 -11.65
C PHE A 763 -17.11 22.98 -11.21
N ILE A 764 -17.73 21.91 -10.68
CA ILE A 764 -17.04 20.64 -10.31
C ILE A 764 -17.37 19.49 -11.25
N ARG A 765 -18.41 19.61 -12.08
CA ARG A 765 -18.86 18.55 -12.99
C ARG A 765 -17.74 17.98 -13.89
N PRO A 766 -16.87 18.78 -14.53
CA PRO A 766 -15.79 18.25 -15.37
C PRO A 766 -14.79 17.38 -14.58
N MET A 767 -14.54 17.74 -13.32
CA MET A 767 -13.62 17.01 -12.45
C MET A 767 -14.21 15.68 -11.98
N VAL A 768 -15.51 15.69 -11.64
CA VAL A 768 -16.26 14.47 -11.28
C VAL A 768 -16.35 13.52 -12.47
N GLN A 769 -16.66 14.04 -13.67
CA GLN A 769 -16.67 13.25 -14.90
C GLN A 769 -15.33 12.56 -15.15
N LEU A 770 -14.23 13.32 -15.12
CA LEU A 770 -12.90 12.78 -15.39
C LEU A 770 -12.48 11.70 -14.39
N GLU A 771 -12.82 11.87 -13.12
CA GLU A 771 -12.50 10.87 -12.09
C GLU A 771 -13.37 9.61 -12.20
N VAL A 772 -14.65 9.75 -12.58
CA VAL A 772 -15.52 8.61 -12.89
C VAL A 772 -15.00 7.84 -14.10
N GLU A 773 -14.65 8.55 -15.18
CA GLU A 773 -14.08 7.95 -16.38
C GLU A 773 -12.74 7.23 -16.09
N ARG A 774 -11.91 7.81 -15.22
CA ARG A 774 -10.64 7.18 -14.79
C ARG A 774 -10.89 5.90 -14.01
N ASN A 775 -11.86 5.90 -13.08
CA ASN A 775 -12.21 4.71 -12.30
C ASN A 775 -12.82 3.62 -13.20
N ALA A 776 -13.67 3.99 -14.17
CA ALA A 776 -14.21 3.06 -15.15
C ALA A 776 -13.11 2.40 -15.99
N ARG A 777 -12.14 3.18 -16.50
CA ARG A 777 -10.99 2.64 -17.24
C ARG A 777 -10.10 1.72 -16.40
N GLN A 778 -9.86 2.05 -15.13
CA GLN A 778 -9.09 1.18 -14.22
C GLN A 778 -9.77 -0.17 -13.96
N GLN A 779 -11.10 -0.22 -14.06
CA GLN A 779 -11.88 -1.45 -13.95
C GLN A 779 -12.08 -2.14 -15.31
N GLY A 780 -11.44 -1.65 -16.38
CA GLY A 780 -11.54 -2.21 -17.72
C GLY A 780 -12.92 -2.03 -18.38
N GLN A 781 -13.69 -1.02 -17.95
CA GLN A 781 -15.04 -0.78 -18.49
C GLN A 781 -15.09 0.43 -19.43
N ASP A 782 -15.75 0.23 -20.58
CA ASP A 782 -15.91 1.23 -21.64
C ASP A 782 -17.26 1.98 -21.59
N LEU A 783 -18.16 1.57 -20.69
CA LEU A 783 -19.49 2.12 -20.48
C LEU A 783 -19.66 2.58 -19.02
N VAL A 784 -20.11 3.82 -18.81
CA VAL A 784 -20.49 4.34 -17.49
C VAL A 784 -22.01 4.30 -17.35
N ASP A 785 -22.50 3.42 -16.45
CA ASP A 785 -23.91 3.29 -16.12
C ASP A 785 -24.24 3.81 -14.70
N GLY A 786 -25.53 3.76 -14.33
CA GLY A 786 -25.99 4.23 -13.02
C GLY A 786 -25.42 3.40 -11.86
N GLY A 787 -25.22 2.10 -12.05
CA GLY A 787 -24.66 1.20 -11.03
C GLY A 787 -23.19 1.48 -10.76
N MET A 788 -22.41 1.77 -11.80
CA MET A 788 -21.01 2.21 -11.68
C MET A 788 -20.90 3.52 -10.91
N LEU A 789 -21.80 4.48 -11.17
CA LEU A 789 -21.85 5.73 -10.40
C LEU A 789 -22.15 5.47 -8.92
N ASP A 790 -23.10 4.59 -8.61
CA ASP A 790 -23.43 4.24 -7.22
C ASP A 790 -22.24 3.59 -6.50
N PHE A 791 -21.57 2.65 -7.16
CA PHE A 791 -20.37 2.00 -6.63
C PHE A 791 -19.24 3.01 -6.36
N ILE A 792 -18.97 3.92 -7.30
CA ILE A 792 -17.93 4.95 -7.14
C ILE A 792 -18.30 5.92 -6.01
N MET A 793 -19.57 6.32 -5.90
CA MET A 793 -20.05 7.20 -4.83
C MET A 793 -19.96 6.52 -3.45
N GLU A 794 -20.25 5.23 -3.36
CA GLU A 794 -20.10 4.44 -2.13
C GLU A 794 -18.62 4.27 -1.74
N GLN A 795 -17.74 4.02 -2.71
CA GLN A 795 -16.29 3.99 -2.51
C GLN A 795 -15.75 5.33 -1.98
N TRP A 796 -16.19 6.46 -2.53
CA TRP A 796 -15.80 7.78 -2.03
C TRP A 796 -16.35 8.06 -0.63
N GLY A 797 -17.59 7.62 -0.34
CA GLY A 797 -18.19 7.70 0.98
C GLY A 797 -17.40 6.93 2.04
N ASN A 798 -17.01 5.69 1.73
CA ASN A 798 -16.22 4.84 2.63
C ASN A 798 -14.78 5.35 2.84
N LYS A 799 -14.16 5.92 1.80
CA LYS A 799 -12.78 6.45 1.87
C LYS A 799 -12.68 7.87 2.41
N GLN A 800 -13.80 8.57 2.59
CA GLN A 800 -13.90 10.00 2.95
C GLN A 800 -13.02 10.95 2.10
N HIS A 801 -12.65 10.53 0.88
CA HIS A 801 -11.73 11.26 0.00
C HIS A 801 -12.19 11.21 -1.46
N PHE A 802 -12.16 12.36 -2.12
CA PHE A 802 -12.56 12.55 -3.52
C PHE A 802 -11.38 12.52 -4.51
N HIS A 803 -10.15 12.69 -4.01
CA HIS A 803 -8.92 12.58 -4.81
C HIS A 803 -7.96 11.61 -4.14
N ARG A 804 -7.26 10.79 -4.95
CA ARG A 804 -5.94 10.31 -4.54
C ARG A 804 -5.07 11.56 -4.36
N ARG A 805 -4.38 11.72 -3.23
CA ARG A 805 -3.36 12.78 -3.11
C ARG A 805 -2.47 12.66 -4.34
N SER A 806 -2.48 13.69 -5.17
CA SER A 806 -1.43 13.87 -6.16
C SER A 806 -0.13 13.93 -5.35
N SER A 807 0.75 12.99 -5.63
CA SER A 807 2.17 12.98 -5.26
C SER A 807 2.78 14.36 -5.12
#